data_AF-A0A228K9A5-F1
#
_entry.id   AF-A0A228K9A5-F1
#
_cell.length_a   1.000
_cell.length_b   1.000
_cell.length_c   1.000
_cell.angle_alpha   90.00
_cell.angle_beta   90.00
_cell.angle_gamma   90.00
#
_symmetry.space_group_name_H-M   'P 1'
#
loop_
_entity.id
_entity.type
_entity.pdbx_description
1 polymer ?
#
loop_
_entity_poly.entity_id
_entity_poly.type
_entity_poly.pdbx_seq_one_letter_code
_entity_poly.pdbx_strand_id
1 'polypeptide(L)'
;MTTFAMRKRLAAAGKGTASSRAGAIAFGLVALIAALAVLRVAPDLRVWWDAVPGSDAAALAHVFLFDLNLPRVAAALVAGGCLGIAGALFQSLTRNPLASPDLLGVTGGAQLGLLAAMLVPALAGVASVPLLFVCGLAAAACAIVAAGGWRATPLRLVLAGSVCMLLFAALSTLVLAFFEQNIAGAALWTNGSLYQPGATGLALAARWLVVPLVALPFVIRPLNPLTLGDDAAAAAGVRVDATRLAATIVAVAFTSVAVSIAGPLSYVGLVAPNLLRQVRGARAARLGVLVPLSALAGGALVLVTDSAVLASGLDATLSTGVAIALVGTPLMLAMIRRGAAWSGVLHADAERASGGGSTRLVGWLERLGWPLRTALFVVAGVLIVFVGVSAGPEWLSIARWSAALSGHDALARMLIDLRMPRLLCALLAGALLAVSGVAMQSVVRNPLAGPEVLGVTQGAGLVTLFALSTWPLMGHVTLAAAALIGGGLSLAVTLALNHRHRYAPLAVALTGIVIGALWTTLAQWLITQESVQPARFVVWLVGGTYGRSWGEVSMLLPWCVLAVPVFAWLAKPLDMLALGDDQAAALGLPVAALRPLALTIATLAACAAVAAVGPVGFIGLMAPHVATMLGARRHRTRLWLAAACGALILGVADLAARTVVAPREVPAGVLTALIGAPYLLGLLILEGRRARRAGR
;
A
#
# COMPACT_ATOMS: atom_id res chain seq x y z
N MET A 1 -5.98 58.44 5.97
CA MET A 1 -6.79 58.05 4.79
C MET A 1 -6.05 57.17 3.75
N THR A 2 -4.78 56.82 3.93
CA THR A 2 -3.94 56.20 2.86
C THR A 2 -3.80 54.66 2.92
N THR A 3 -4.07 54.02 4.06
CA THR A 3 -3.91 52.56 4.22
C THR A 3 -5.10 51.75 3.68
N PHE A 4 -6.32 52.29 3.74
CA PHE A 4 -7.53 51.60 3.30
C PHE A 4 -7.68 51.57 1.77
N ALA A 5 -7.32 52.66 1.08
CA ALA A 5 -7.38 52.76 -0.37
C ALA A 5 -6.34 51.89 -1.09
N MET A 6 -5.15 51.72 -0.49
CA MET A 6 -4.10 50.85 -1.04
C MET A 6 -4.41 49.37 -0.84
N ARG A 7 -4.99 48.97 0.31
CA ARG A 7 -5.56 47.62 0.50
C ARG A 7 -6.69 47.34 -0.49
N LYS A 8 -7.55 48.32 -0.78
CA LYS A 8 -8.66 48.18 -1.73
C LYS A 8 -8.17 48.09 -3.18
N ARG A 9 -7.12 48.83 -3.56
CA ARG A 9 -6.50 48.76 -4.89
C ARG A 9 -5.70 47.48 -5.14
N LEU A 10 -4.94 46.97 -4.15
CA LEU A 10 -4.30 45.66 -4.25
C LEU A 10 -5.32 44.50 -4.23
N ALA A 11 -6.43 44.65 -3.50
CA ALA A 11 -7.54 43.70 -3.52
C ALA A 11 -8.37 43.77 -4.82
N ALA A 12 -8.43 44.92 -5.51
CA ALA A 12 -9.18 45.10 -6.75
C ALA A 12 -8.35 44.69 -7.99
N ALA A 13 -7.07 45.06 -8.06
CA ALA A 13 -6.18 44.74 -9.18
C ALA A 13 -5.83 43.23 -9.27
N GLY A 14 -5.90 42.49 -8.16
CA GLY A 14 -5.63 41.03 -8.14
C GLY A 14 -6.85 40.12 -8.29
N LYS A 15 -8.08 40.66 -8.28
CA LYS A 15 -9.32 39.86 -8.33
C LYS A 15 -9.79 39.53 -9.76
N GLY A 16 -9.47 40.38 -10.75
CA GLY A 16 -9.98 40.24 -12.12
C GLY A 16 -9.39 39.10 -12.96
N THR A 17 -8.08 38.82 -12.83
CA THR A 17 -7.38 37.86 -13.72
C THR A 17 -7.32 36.43 -13.17
N ALA A 18 -7.37 36.25 -11.84
CA ALA A 18 -7.31 34.94 -11.20
C ALA A 18 -8.68 34.24 -11.16
N SER A 19 -9.77 35.01 -11.02
CA SER A 19 -11.15 34.49 -11.15
C SER A 19 -11.43 33.99 -12.57
N SER A 20 -10.85 34.64 -13.60
CA SER A 20 -11.06 34.26 -14.99
C SER A 20 -10.38 32.93 -15.35
N ARG A 21 -9.12 32.71 -14.93
CA ARG A 21 -8.46 31.40 -15.10
C ARG A 21 -9.18 30.30 -14.34
N ALA A 22 -9.76 30.64 -13.19
CA ALA A 22 -10.45 29.67 -12.39
C ALA A 22 -11.76 29.18 -13.04
N GLY A 23 -12.54 30.14 -13.54
CA GLY A 23 -13.72 29.90 -14.34
C GLY A 23 -13.39 29.17 -15.65
N ALA A 24 -12.29 29.52 -16.33
CA ALA A 24 -11.89 28.85 -17.58
C ALA A 24 -11.57 27.36 -17.37
N ILE A 25 -10.84 26.99 -16.31
CA ILE A 25 -10.57 25.57 -15.99
C ILE A 25 -11.87 24.86 -15.61
N ALA A 26 -12.74 25.49 -14.82
CA ALA A 26 -14.03 24.91 -14.46
C ALA A 26 -14.88 24.65 -15.71
N PHE A 27 -14.98 25.64 -16.59
CA PHE A 27 -15.69 25.55 -17.86
C PHE A 27 -15.12 24.47 -18.76
N GLY A 28 -13.79 24.39 -18.90
CA GLY A 28 -13.13 23.35 -19.68
C GLY A 28 -13.39 21.94 -19.13
N LEU A 29 -13.37 21.76 -17.81
CA LEU A 29 -13.71 20.47 -17.17
C LEU A 29 -15.18 20.11 -17.36
N VAL A 30 -16.09 21.07 -17.19
CA VAL A 30 -17.53 20.84 -17.41
C VAL A 30 -17.84 20.54 -18.88
N ALA A 31 -17.22 21.26 -19.81
CA ALA A 31 -17.36 21.01 -21.25
C ALA A 31 -16.84 19.62 -21.63
N LEU A 32 -15.69 19.21 -21.08
CA LEU A 32 -15.13 17.88 -21.28
C LEU A 32 -16.05 16.78 -20.72
N ILE A 33 -16.56 16.96 -19.50
CA ILE A 33 -17.50 16.03 -18.86
C ILE A 33 -18.77 15.92 -19.70
N ALA A 34 -19.35 17.05 -20.10
CA ALA A 34 -20.58 17.08 -20.89
C ALA A 34 -20.38 16.40 -22.25
N ALA A 35 -19.27 16.70 -22.95
CA ALA A 35 -18.96 16.07 -24.24
C ALA A 35 -18.85 14.54 -24.11
N LEU A 36 -18.12 14.04 -23.10
CA LEU A 36 -17.97 12.59 -22.88
C LEU A 36 -19.26 11.92 -22.42
N ALA A 37 -20.04 12.57 -21.56
CA ALA A 37 -21.34 12.07 -21.14
C ALA A 37 -22.29 11.95 -22.34
N VAL A 38 -22.34 12.96 -23.21
CA VAL A 38 -23.14 12.92 -24.44
C VAL A 38 -22.65 11.80 -25.36
N LEU A 39 -21.35 11.68 -25.59
CA LEU A 39 -20.80 10.61 -26.45
C LEU A 39 -21.17 9.20 -25.97
N ARG A 40 -21.26 9.01 -24.64
CA ARG A 40 -21.64 7.71 -24.06
C ARG A 40 -23.13 7.43 -24.10
N VAL A 41 -23.95 8.43 -23.84
CA VAL A 41 -25.40 8.26 -23.63
C VAL A 41 -26.18 8.42 -24.95
N ALA A 42 -25.68 9.21 -25.90
CA ALA A 42 -26.39 9.51 -27.14
C ALA A 42 -26.74 8.29 -28.00
N PRO A 43 -25.89 7.24 -28.14
CA PRO A 43 -26.25 6.06 -28.93
C PRO A 43 -27.49 5.36 -28.37
N ASP A 44 -27.52 5.03 -27.07
CA ASP A 44 -28.64 4.33 -26.45
C ASP A 44 -29.88 5.21 -26.36
N LEU A 45 -29.69 6.52 -26.14
CA LEU A 45 -30.80 7.48 -26.13
C LEU A 45 -31.51 7.54 -27.47
N ARG A 46 -30.77 7.51 -28.59
CA ARG A 46 -31.36 7.47 -29.93
C ARG A 46 -32.14 6.18 -30.15
N VAL A 47 -31.55 5.03 -29.81
CA VAL A 47 -32.23 3.73 -29.95
C VAL A 47 -33.48 3.67 -29.07
N TRP A 48 -33.43 4.18 -27.83
CA TRP A 48 -34.58 4.22 -26.93
C TRP A 48 -35.68 5.15 -27.44
N TRP A 49 -35.31 6.29 -28.02
CA TRP A 49 -36.26 7.27 -28.58
C TRP A 49 -36.95 6.75 -29.85
N ASP A 50 -36.19 6.07 -30.71
CA ASP A 50 -36.68 5.56 -32.00
C ASP A 50 -37.41 4.21 -31.85
N ALA A 51 -37.27 3.52 -30.71
CA ALA A 51 -37.88 2.22 -30.48
C ALA A 51 -39.39 2.32 -30.25
N VAL A 52 -40.13 1.38 -30.85
CA VAL A 52 -41.58 1.28 -30.67
C VAL A 52 -41.89 0.92 -29.21
N PRO A 53 -42.75 1.67 -28.49
CA PRO A 53 -43.13 1.36 -27.13
C PRO A 53 -43.66 -0.07 -26.99
N GLY A 54 -43.13 -0.82 -26.03
CA GLY A 54 -43.51 -2.23 -25.79
C GLY A 54 -42.77 -3.26 -26.63
N SER A 55 -41.86 -2.86 -27.53
CA SER A 55 -40.98 -3.78 -28.26
C SER A 55 -39.81 -4.27 -27.38
N ASP A 56 -39.27 -5.45 -27.72
CA ASP A 56 -38.04 -5.97 -27.10
C ASP A 56 -36.86 -5.01 -27.26
N ALA A 57 -36.80 -4.30 -28.39
CA ALA A 57 -35.79 -3.27 -28.64
C ALA A 57 -35.92 -2.07 -27.69
N ALA A 58 -37.14 -1.62 -27.40
CA ALA A 58 -37.39 -0.56 -26.42
C ALA A 58 -37.03 -1.01 -24.99
N ALA A 59 -37.33 -2.27 -24.65
CA ALA A 59 -36.97 -2.85 -23.35
C ALA A 59 -35.44 -2.94 -23.17
N LEU A 60 -34.72 -3.44 -24.18
CA LEU A 60 -33.25 -3.49 -24.15
C LEU A 60 -32.64 -2.09 -24.09
N ALA A 61 -33.11 -1.16 -24.93
CA ALA A 61 -32.60 0.21 -24.94
C ALA A 61 -32.82 0.92 -23.60
N HIS A 62 -33.96 0.66 -22.93
CA HIS A 62 -34.22 1.15 -21.58
C HIS A 62 -33.19 0.63 -20.58
N VAL A 63 -32.90 -0.68 -20.59
CA VAL A 63 -31.90 -1.28 -19.69
C VAL A 63 -30.50 -0.72 -19.96
N PHE A 64 -30.07 -0.64 -21.21
CA PHE A 64 -28.75 -0.07 -21.56
C PHE A 64 -28.63 1.38 -21.12
N LEU A 65 -29.67 2.19 -21.36
CA LEU A 65 -29.65 3.61 -21.03
C LEU A 65 -29.74 3.85 -19.52
N PHE A 66 -30.79 3.36 -18.87
CA PHE A 66 -31.14 3.72 -17.49
C PHE A 66 -30.54 2.81 -16.42
N ASP A 67 -30.22 1.55 -16.75
CA ASP A 67 -29.67 0.60 -15.77
C ASP A 67 -28.15 0.44 -15.90
N LEU A 68 -27.56 0.70 -17.08
CA LEU A 68 -26.13 0.54 -17.34
C LEU A 68 -25.39 1.87 -17.57
N ASN A 69 -25.63 2.56 -18.68
CA ASN A 69 -24.74 3.63 -19.16
C ASN A 69 -24.91 4.95 -18.41
N LEU A 70 -26.15 5.39 -18.15
CA LEU A 70 -26.39 6.61 -17.37
C LEU A 70 -25.93 6.46 -15.91
N PRO A 71 -26.26 5.36 -15.20
CA PRO A 71 -25.71 5.11 -13.86
C PRO A 71 -24.19 5.04 -13.85
N ARG A 72 -23.55 4.45 -14.86
CA ARG A 72 -22.09 4.36 -14.92
C ARG A 72 -21.41 5.72 -15.10
N VAL A 73 -21.95 6.60 -15.95
CA VAL A 73 -21.44 7.97 -16.10
C VAL A 73 -21.62 8.74 -14.79
N ALA A 74 -22.79 8.64 -14.16
CA ALA A 74 -23.04 9.30 -12.88
C ALA A 74 -22.15 8.73 -11.77
N ALA A 75 -21.92 7.42 -11.73
CA ALA A 75 -21.00 6.76 -10.80
C ALA A 75 -19.56 7.26 -10.97
N ALA A 76 -19.08 7.42 -12.22
CA ALA A 76 -17.77 7.99 -12.50
C ALA A 76 -17.61 9.40 -11.91
N LEU A 77 -18.62 10.26 -12.13
CA LEU A 77 -18.62 11.64 -11.64
C LEU A 77 -18.72 11.73 -10.12
N VAL A 78 -19.61 10.95 -9.51
CA VAL A 78 -19.80 10.95 -8.06
C VAL A 78 -18.59 10.35 -7.35
N ALA A 79 -18.12 9.17 -7.74
CA ALA A 79 -16.97 8.52 -7.10
C ALA A 79 -15.69 9.36 -7.29
N GLY A 80 -15.42 9.80 -8.53
CA GLY A 80 -14.27 10.66 -8.82
C GLY A 80 -14.33 12.01 -8.10
N GLY A 81 -15.52 12.61 -8.04
CA GLY A 81 -15.76 13.86 -7.34
C GLY A 81 -15.54 13.75 -5.84
N CYS A 82 -16.06 12.70 -5.22
CA CYS A 82 -15.87 12.39 -3.80
C CYS A 82 -14.39 12.21 -3.45
N LEU A 83 -13.64 11.44 -4.25
CA LEU A 83 -12.20 11.23 -4.03
C LEU A 83 -11.39 12.51 -4.24
N GLY A 84 -11.76 13.33 -5.22
CA GLY A 84 -11.16 14.64 -5.43
C GLY A 84 -11.35 15.59 -4.24
N ILE A 85 -12.55 15.61 -3.65
CA ILE A 85 -12.85 16.38 -2.42
C ILE A 85 -12.06 15.82 -1.23
N ALA A 86 -12.14 14.51 -0.98
CA ALA A 86 -11.46 13.86 0.12
C ALA A 86 -9.94 14.09 0.06
N GLY A 87 -9.35 13.98 -1.13
CA GLY A 87 -7.96 14.30 -1.41
C GLY A 87 -7.60 15.75 -1.07
N ALA A 88 -8.39 16.72 -1.54
CA ALA A 88 -8.15 18.14 -1.24
C ALA A 88 -8.22 18.43 0.28
N LEU A 89 -9.14 17.78 1.00
CA LEU A 89 -9.28 17.89 2.45
C LEU A 89 -8.07 17.26 3.16
N PHE A 90 -7.68 16.03 2.83
CA PHE A 90 -6.54 15.36 3.44
C PHE A 90 -5.22 16.09 3.18
N GLN A 91 -4.96 16.56 1.97
CA GLN A 91 -3.76 17.34 1.66
C GLN A 91 -3.68 18.65 2.44
N SER A 92 -4.84 19.29 2.68
CA SER A 92 -4.89 20.54 3.44
C SER A 92 -4.78 20.29 4.95
N LEU A 93 -5.38 19.20 5.43
CA LEU A 93 -5.33 18.74 6.82
C LEU A 93 -3.89 18.40 7.25
N THR A 94 -3.19 17.63 6.43
CA THR A 94 -1.83 17.15 6.73
C THR A 94 -0.75 18.13 6.29
N ARG A 95 -1.11 19.20 5.56
CA ARG A 95 -0.18 20.11 4.88
C ARG A 95 0.83 19.37 4.01
N ASN A 96 0.40 18.24 3.43
CA ASN A 96 1.22 17.40 2.58
C ASN A 96 0.51 17.15 1.25
N PRO A 97 1.07 17.61 0.10
CA PRO A 97 0.47 17.37 -1.20
C PRO A 97 0.37 15.87 -1.54
N LEU A 98 1.18 15.02 -0.92
CA LEU A 98 1.11 13.57 -1.14
C LEU A 98 0.07 12.87 -0.26
N ALA A 99 -0.64 13.57 0.63
CA ALA A 99 -1.68 12.90 1.42
C ALA A 99 -2.88 12.55 0.53
N SER A 100 -3.34 11.30 0.64
CA SER A 100 -4.54 10.80 0.00
C SER A 100 -5.26 9.87 0.97
N PRO A 101 -6.57 9.63 0.79
CA PRO A 101 -7.29 8.65 1.60
C PRO A 101 -6.67 7.25 1.53
N ASP A 102 -6.10 6.88 0.37
CA ASP A 102 -5.42 5.59 0.16
C ASP A 102 -4.19 5.47 1.06
N LEU A 103 -3.32 6.47 1.04
CA LEU A 103 -2.07 6.48 1.81
C LEU A 103 -2.28 6.60 3.33
N LEU A 104 -3.44 7.10 3.76
CA LEU A 104 -3.82 7.16 5.18
C LEU A 104 -4.54 5.89 5.66
N GLY A 105 -4.71 4.89 4.79
CA GLY A 105 -5.36 3.62 5.11
C GLY A 105 -6.89 3.68 5.16
N VAL A 106 -7.50 4.84 4.91
CA VAL A 106 -8.96 5.04 4.96
C VAL A 106 -9.67 4.19 3.92
N THR A 107 -9.15 4.19 2.70
CA THR A 107 -9.68 3.38 1.58
C THR A 107 -9.62 1.89 1.91
N GLY A 108 -8.51 1.40 2.49
CA GLY A 108 -8.38 0.00 2.91
C GLY A 108 -9.34 -0.38 4.05
N GLY A 109 -9.56 0.53 5.00
CA GLY A 109 -10.58 0.34 6.04
C GLY A 109 -11.99 0.26 5.47
N ALA A 110 -12.36 1.19 4.57
CA ALA A 110 -13.66 1.16 3.89
C ALA A 110 -13.82 -0.14 3.07
N GLN A 111 -12.79 -0.57 2.36
CA GLN A 111 -12.80 -1.82 1.60
C GLN A 111 -13.06 -3.04 2.50
N LEU A 112 -12.47 -3.08 3.70
CA LEU A 112 -12.76 -4.16 4.66
C LEU A 112 -14.23 -4.13 5.11
N GLY A 113 -14.80 -2.95 5.32
CA GLY A 113 -16.23 -2.78 5.59
C GLY A 113 -17.12 -3.25 4.44
N LEU A 114 -16.70 -3.00 3.19
CA LEU A 114 -17.37 -3.52 1.99
C LEU A 114 -17.33 -5.04 1.95
N LEU A 115 -16.16 -5.65 2.15
CA LEU A 115 -16.05 -7.11 2.22
C LEU A 115 -16.91 -7.70 3.34
N ALA A 116 -16.93 -7.07 4.52
CA ALA A 116 -17.80 -7.50 5.62
C ALA A 116 -19.29 -7.44 5.25
N ALA A 117 -19.73 -6.40 4.54
CA ALA A 117 -21.11 -6.29 4.04
C ALA A 117 -21.45 -7.37 3.00
N MET A 118 -20.48 -7.79 2.18
CA MET A 118 -20.68 -8.87 1.20
C MET A 118 -20.81 -10.24 1.84
N LEU A 119 -20.18 -10.46 3.00
CA LEU A 119 -20.22 -11.75 3.70
C LEU A 119 -21.44 -11.92 4.60
N VAL A 120 -22.00 -10.83 5.11
CA VAL A 120 -23.12 -10.84 6.04
C VAL A 120 -24.33 -10.26 5.33
N PRO A 121 -25.28 -11.09 4.83
CA PRO A 121 -26.43 -10.61 4.06
C PRO A 121 -27.26 -9.55 4.79
N ALA A 122 -27.33 -9.61 6.13
CA ALA A 122 -28.03 -8.61 6.94
C ALA A 122 -27.40 -7.20 6.92
N LEU A 123 -26.13 -7.09 6.51
CA LEU A 123 -25.40 -5.83 6.36
C LEU A 123 -25.43 -5.31 4.91
N ALA A 124 -25.96 -6.09 3.97
CA ALA A 124 -26.12 -5.69 2.58
C ALA A 124 -27.22 -4.61 2.42
N GLY A 125 -27.09 -3.73 1.42
CA GLY A 125 -28.06 -2.67 1.16
C GLY A 125 -27.76 -1.37 1.91
N VAL A 126 -28.76 -0.76 2.56
CA VAL A 126 -28.67 0.62 3.11
C VAL A 126 -27.58 0.77 4.19
N ALA A 127 -27.31 -0.30 4.94
CA ALA A 127 -26.29 -0.34 5.98
C ALA A 127 -24.85 -0.43 5.45
N SER A 128 -24.64 -0.70 4.16
CA SER A 128 -23.31 -0.81 3.56
C SER A 128 -22.48 0.47 3.70
N VAL A 129 -22.97 1.62 3.20
CA VAL A 129 -22.22 2.89 3.25
C VAL A 129 -21.86 3.33 4.68
N PRO A 130 -22.78 3.27 5.67
CA PRO A 130 -22.43 3.51 7.07
C PRO A 130 -21.35 2.56 7.61
N LEU A 131 -21.38 1.27 7.25
CA LEU A 131 -20.36 0.32 7.67
C LEU A 131 -18.99 0.67 7.07
N LEU A 132 -18.94 0.96 5.77
CA LEU A 132 -17.73 1.46 5.10
C LEU A 132 -17.17 2.71 5.80
N PHE A 133 -18.06 3.63 6.17
CA PHE A 133 -17.70 4.84 6.91
C PHE A 133 -17.11 4.55 8.29
N VAL A 134 -17.73 3.65 9.07
CA VAL A 134 -17.22 3.26 10.39
C VAL A 134 -15.85 2.60 10.27
N CYS A 135 -15.68 1.66 9.33
CA CYS A 135 -14.40 0.99 9.11
C CYS A 135 -13.32 1.96 8.59
N GLY A 136 -13.68 2.87 7.68
CA GLY A 136 -12.78 3.93 7.20
C GLY A 136 -12.38 4.91 8.30
N LEU A 137 -13.29 5.25 9.21
CA LEU A 137 -13.01 6.13 10.35
C LEU A 137 -12.11 5.44 11.37
N ALA A 138 -12.36 4.15 11.65
CA ALA A 138 -11.50 3.33 12.51
C ALA A 138 -10.08 3.24 11.94
N ALA A 139 -9.94 3.06 10.62
CA ALA A 139 -8.66 3.07 9.93
C ALA A 139 -7.93 4.42 10.06
N ALA A 140 -8.62 5.54 9.82
CA ALA A 140 -8.06 6.88 9.98
C ALA A 140 -7.59 7.12 11.42
N ALA A 141 -8.44 6.76 12.40
CA ALA A 141 -8.14 6.90 13.81
C ALA A 141 -6.92 6.07 14.21
N CYS A 142 -6.83 4.82 13.73
CA CYS A 142 -5.67 3.95 13.94
C CYS A 142 -4.38 4.61 13.43
N ALA A 143 -4.38 5.11 12.18
CA ALA A 143 -3.22 5.78 11.59
C ALA A 143 -2.82 7.06 12.36
N ILE A 144 -3.78 7.90 12.73
CA ILE A 144 -3.53 9.15 13.46
C ILE A 144 -2.99 8.87 14.87
N VAL A 145 -3.59 7.92 15.59
CA VAL A 145 -3.12 7.52 16.92
C VAL A 145 -1.71 6.93 16.83
N ALA A 146 -1.47 6.06 15.84
CA ALA A 146 -0.19 5.43 15.62
C ALA A 146 0.92 6.43 15.28
N ALA A 147 0.61 7.45 14.48
CA ALA A 147 1.54 8.53 14.15
C ALA A 147 1.95 9.38 15.37
N GLY A 148 1.22 9.28 16.49
CA GLY A 148 1.41 10.12 17.67
C GLY A 148 0.49 11.34 17.68
N GLY A 149 -0.71 11.24 17.10
CA GLY A 149 -1.77 12.25 17.09
C GLY A 149 -1.62 13.30 15.98
N TRP A 150 -2.49 14.32 16.00
CA TRP A 150 -2.55 15.33 14.95
C TRP A 150 -1.29 16.18 14.76
N ARG A 151 -0.44 16.28 15.80
CA ARG A 151 0.84 17.02 15.75
C ARG A 151 2.00 16.16 15.24
N ALA A 152 1.74 14.93 14.81
CA ALA A 152 2.76 14.09 14.20
C ALA A 152 3.33 14.74 12.93
N THR A 153 4.60 14.44 12.64
CA THR A 153 5.20 14.88 11.37
C THR A 153 4.46 14.23 10.20
N PRO A 154 4.36 14.91 9.04
CA PRO A 154 3.68 14.36 7.87
C PRO A 154 4.22 12.99 7.45
N LEU A 155 5.53 12.77 7.62
CA LEU A 155 6.18 11.50 7.33
C LEU A 155 5.68 10.37 8.25
N ARG A 156 5.62 10.59 9.57
CA ARG A 156 5.08 9.59 10.52
C ARG A 156 3.61 9.27 10.24
N LEU A 157 2.81 10.26 9.83
CA LEU A 157 1.41 10.05 9.49
C LEU A 157 1.25 9.20 8.22
N VAL A 158 2.04 9.46 7.18
CA VAL A 158 2.03 8.65 5.94
C VAL A 158 2.53 7.23 6.21
N LEU A 159 3.57 7.05 7.03
CA LEU A 159 4.08 5.72 7.41
C LEU A 159 3.09 4.93 8.25
N ALA A 160 2.45 5.56 9.24
CA ALA A 160 1.39 4.92 10.01
C ALA A 160 0.20 4.54 9.11
N GLY A 161 -0.18 5.43 8.19
CA GLY A 161 -1.22 5.19 7.20
C GLY A 161 -0.90 4.02 6.26
N SER A 162 0.32 3.93 5.73
CA SER A 162 0.72 2.83 4.86
C SER A 162 0.80 1.49 5.60
N VAL A 163 1.25 1.47 6.86
CA VAL A 163 1.22 0.26 7.69
C VAL A 163 -0.23 -0.17 7.99
N CYS A 164 -1.13 0.77 8.29
CA CYS A 164 -2.55 0.49 8.43
C CYS A 164 -3.16 -0.06 7.12
N MET A 165 -2.80 0.52 5.97
CA MET A 165 -3.26 0.05 4.66
C MET A 165 -2.82 -1.41 4.42
N LEU A 166 -1.56 -1.75 4.70
CA LEU A 166 -1.05 -3.11 4.58
C LEU A 166 -1.76 -4.10 5.53
N LEU A 167 -2.09 -3.66 6.75
CA LEU A 167 -2.88 -4.46 7.71
C LEU A 167 -4.27 -4.78 7.16
N PHE A 168 -4.98 -3.76 6.66
CA PHE A 168 -6.33 -3.95 6.12
C PHE A 168 -6.32 -4.75 4.81
N ALA A 169 -5.28 -4.59 3.98
CA ALA A 169 -5.07 -5.42 2.81
C ALA A 169 -4.88 -6.89 3.20
N ALA A 170 -4.05 -7.19 4.20
CA ALA A 170 -3.85 -8.56 4.69
C ALA A 170 -5.14 -9.17 5.26
N LEU A 171 -5.92 -8.40 6.01
CA LEU A 171 -7.24 -8.82 6.49
C LEU A 171 -8.22 -9.07 5.34
N SER A 172 -8.20 -8.23 4.31
CA SER A 172 -9.02 -8.39 3.11
C SER A 172 -8.64 -9.65 2.34
N THR A 173 -7.35 -9.93 2.17
CA THR A 173 -6.88 -11.18 1.57
C THR A 173 -7.24 -12.40 2.41
N LEU A 174 -7.15 -12.31 3.74
CA LEU A 174 -7.57 -13.40 4.63
C LEU A 174 -9.03 -13.78 4.39
N VAL A 175 -9.90 -12.76 4.35
CA VAL A 175 -11.32 -12.95 4.04
C VAL A 175 -11.48 -13.61 2.67
N LEU A 176 -10.86 -13.06 1.62
CA LEU A 176 -10.97 -13.62 0.27
C LEU A 176 -10.47 -15.07 0.18
N ALA A 177 -9.43 -15.43 0.94
CA ALA A 177 -8.90 -16.78 0.98
C ALA A 177 -9.87 -17.79 1.61
N PHE A 178 -10.76 -17.36 2.52
CA PHE A 178 -11.75 -18.25 3.14
C PHE A 178 -13.07 -18.37 2.38
N PHE A 179 -13.38 -17.41 1.50
CA PHE A 179 -14.64 -17.33 0.77
C PHE A 179 -14.45 -17.50 -0.73
N GLU A 180 -13.95 -18.67 -1.13
CA GLU A 180 -13.57 -18.97 -2.53
C GLU A 180 -14.67 -18.70 -3.56
N GLN A 181 -15.92 -18.98 -3.21
CA GLN A 181 -17.09 -18.79 -4.08
C GLN A 181 -17.37 -17.31 -4.41
N ASN A 182 -16.91 -16.38 -3.57
CA ASN A 182 -17.13 -14.94 -3.74
C ASN A 182 -15.89 -14.21 -4.29
N ILE A 183 -14.80 -14.91 -4.58
CA ILE A 183 -13.52 -14.29 -4.99
C ILE A 183 -13.68 -13.44 -6.24
N ALA A 184 -14.35 -13.92 -7.29
CA ALA A 184 -14.46 -13.18 -8.55
C ALA A 184 -15.20 -11.84 -8.37
N GLY A 185 -16.37 -11.87 -7.71
CA GLY A 185 -17.15 -10.66 -7.43
C GLY A 185 -16.42 -9.69 -6.50
N ALA A 186 -15.79 -10.20 -5.44
CA ALA A 186 -15.05 -9.39 -4.46
C ALA A 186 -13.71 -8.86 -5.00
N ALA A 187 -13.06 -9.59 -5.92
CA ALA A 187 -11.86 -9.15 -6.63
C ALA A 187 -12.18 -8.00 -7.59
N LEU A 188 -13.30 -8.06 -8.33
CA LEU A 188 -13.76 -6.96 -9.16
C LEU A 188 -14.05 -5.69 -8.33
N TRP A 189 -14.66 -5.83 -7.15
CA TRP A 189 -14.84 -4.72 -6.21
C TRP A 189 -13.50 -4.19 -5.69
N THR A 190 -12.54 -5.07 -5.41
CA THR A 190 -11.18 -4.71 -4.93
C THR A 190 -10.36 -3.99 -6.00
N ASN A 191 -10.60 -4.24 -7.28
CA ASN A 191 -9.90 -3.60 -8.39
C ASN A 191 -10.50 -2.27 -8.82
N GLY A 192 -11.68 -1.95 -8.28
CA GLY A 192 -12.41 -0.75 -8.58
C GLY A 192 -13.13 -0.82 -9.93
N SER A 193 -14.44 -1.09 -9.92
CA SER A 193 -15.26 -1.23 -11.12
C SER A 193 -16.52 -0.38 -11.05
N LEU A 194 -16.81 0.35 -12.12
CA LEU A 194 -18.04 1.15 -12.24
C LEU A 194 -19.25 0.36 -12.76
N TYR A 195 -19.07 -0.92 -13.10
CA TYR A 195 -20.14 -1.78 -13.62
C TYR A 195 -21.09 -2.30 -12.53
N GLN A 196 -20.59 -2.50 -11.32
CA GLN A 196 -21.29 -3.26 -10.29
C GLN A 196 -22.41 -2.55 -9.50
N PRO A 197 -22.39 -1.22 -9.25
CA PRO A 197 -23.41 -0.62 -8.39
C PRO A 197 -24.81 -0.56 -9.05
N GLY A 198 -24.89 -0.52 -10.38
CA GLY A 198 -26.14 -0.27 -11.11
C GLY A 198 -26.84 1.03 -10.70
N ALA A 199 -28.06 1.24 -11.19
CA ALA A 199 -28.87 2.41 -10.81
C ALA A 199 -29.23 2.42 -9.30
N THR A 200 -29.53 1.25 -8.74
CA THR A 200 -29.97 1.10 -7.35
C THR A 200 -28.86 1.38 -6.34
N GLY A 201 -27.66 0.82 -6.54
CA GLY A 201 -26.49 1.08 -5.69
C GLY A 201 -26.05 2.54 -5.76
N LEU A 202 -26.08 3.15 -6.95
CA LEU A 202 -25.81 4.58 -7.12
C LEU A 202 -26.83 5.44 -6.35
N ALA A 203 -28.12 5.15 -6.48
CA ALA A 203 -29.17 5.89 -5.76
C ALA A 203 -28.99 5.80 -4.25
N LEU A 204 -28.58 4.63 -3.73
CA LEU A 204 -28.30 4.42 -2.32
C LEU A 204 -27.08 5.21 -1.84
N ALA A 205 -25.99 5.19 -2.60
CA ALA A 205 -24.80 5.99 -2.32
C ALA A 205 -25.09 7.49 -2.39
N ALA A 206 -25.92 7.94 -3.34
CA ALA A 206 -26.32 9.34 -3.49
C ALA A 206 -27.13 9.85 -2.28
N ARG A 207 -27.97 9.02 -1.66
CA ARG A 207 -28.68 9.38 -0.41
C ARG A 207 -27.69 9.68 0.72
N TRP A 208 -26.66 8.86 0.85
CA TRP A 208 -25.62 9.05 1.87
C TRP A 208 -24.65 10.20 1.55
N LEU A 209 -24.49 10.57 0.28
CA LEU A 209 -23.67 11.70 -0.15
C LEU A 209 -24.19 13.06 0.32
N VAL A 210 -25.49 13.20 0.58
CA VAL A 210 -26.09 14.45 1.06
C VAL A 210 -25.47 14.91 2.38
N VAL A 211 -25.20 13.97 3.30
CA VAL A 211 -24.65 14.26 4.63
C VAL A 211 -23.28 14.95 4.56
N PRO A 212 -22.24 14.39 3.91
CA PRO A 212 -20.95 15.06 3.79
C PRO A 212 -21.01 16.33 2.93
N LEU A 213 -21.89 16.42 1.93
CA LEU A 213 -22.08 17.66 1.15
C LEU A 213 -22.60 18.81 2.00
N VAL A 214 -23.57 18.56 2.87
CA VAL A 214 -24.11 19.56 3.81
C VAL A 214 -23.04 19.95 4.85
N ALA A 215 -22.24 19.00 5.32
CA ALA A 215 -21.17 19.25 6.29
C ALA A 215 -19.96 20.03 5.70
N LEU A 216 -19.71 19.89 4.40
CA LEU A 216 -18.50 20.39 3.73
C LEU A 216 -18.24 21.90 3.90
N PRO A 217 -19.23 22.82 3.72
CA PRO A 217 -19.00 24.26 3.90
C PRO A 217 -18.56 24.64 5.32
N PHE A 218 -19.02 23.90 6.33
CA PHE A 218 -18.67 24.13 7.74
C PHE A 218 -17.23 23.74 8.07
N VAL A 219 -16.66 22.82 7.29
CA VAL A 219 -15.26 22.38 7.44
C VAL A 219 -14.30 23.25 6.62
N ILE A 220 -14.70 23.67 5.41
CA ILE A 220 -13.84 24.47 4.52
C ILE A 220 -13.45 25.81 5.15
N ARG A 221 -14.40 26.49 5.81
CA ARG A 221 -14.16 27.80 6.44
C ARG A 221 -13.03 27.77 7.47
N PRO A 222 -13.07 26.91 8.51
CA PRO A 222 -12.01 26.82 9.52
C PRO A 222 -10.71 26.14 9.03
N LEU A 223 -10.72 25.42 7.90
CA LEU A 223 -9.50 24.87 7.31
C LEU A 223 -8.61 25.91 6.59
N ASN A 224 -9.17 27.03 6.12
CA ASN A 224 -8.36 28.03 5.41
C ASN A 224 -7.23 28.61 6.29
N PRO A 225 -7.49 29.03 7.56
CA PRO A 225 -6.42 29.51 8.44
C PRO A 225 -5.35 28.46 8.75
N LEU A 226 -5.70 27.17 8.78
CA LEU A 226 -4.76 26.07 9.08
C LEU A 226 -3.65 25.94 8.03
N THR A 227 -3.88 26.43 6.81
CA THR A 227 -2.86 26.48 5.76
C THR A 227 -1.70 27.43 6.10
N LEU A 228 -1.93 28.41 6.99
CA LEU A 228 -0.93 29.39 7.43
C LEU A 228 -0.08 28.90 8.62
N GLY A 229 -0.43 27.76 9.21
CA GLY A 229 0.23 27.22 10.41
C GLY A 229 -0.74 27.07 11.58
N ASP A 230 -0.36 26.22 12.53
CA ASP A 230 -1.23 25.84 13.66
C ASP A 230 -1.41 27.03 14.63
N ASP A 231 -0.34 27.77 14.90
CA ASP A 231 -0.37 28.94 15.79
C ASP A 231 -1.16 30.10 15.17
N ALA A 232 -1.00 30.32 13.85
CA ALA A 232 -1.75 31.34 13.12
C ALA A 232 -3.25 31.02 13.07
N ALA A 233 -3.61 29.75 12.91
CA ALA A 233 -5.01 29.31 12.94
C ALA A 233 -5.62 29.42 14.33
N ALA A 234 -4.87 29.03 15.37
CA ALA A 234 -5.31 29.18 16.76
C ALA A 234 -5.51 30.65 17.14
N ALA A 235 -4.59 31.53 16.73
CA ALA A 235 -4.71 32.98 16.92
C ALA A 235 -5.91 33.58 16.17
N ALA A 236 -6.31 33.00 15.04
CA ALA A 236 -7.53 33.36 14.31
C ALA A 236 -8.83 32.81 14.94
N GLY A 237 -8.76 32.19 16.13
CA GLY A 237 -9.91 31.66 16.87
C GLY A 237 -10.38 30.27 16.43
N VAL A 238 -9.61 29.57 15.58
CA VAL A 238 -9.97 28.21 15.12
C VAL A 238 -9.52 27.18 16.14
N ARG A 239 -10.45 26.31 16.56
CA ARG A 239 -10.14 25.12 17.37
C ARG A 239 -9.47 24.06 16.48
N VAL A 240 -8.15 24.13 16.35
CA VAL A 240 -7.32 23.31 15.43
C VAL A 240 -7.70 21.83 15.46
N ASP A 241 -7.65 21.19 16.63
CA ASP A 241 -7.87 19.74 16.74
C ASP A 241 -9.31 19.34 16.39
N ALA A 242 -10.31 20.14 16.78
CA ALA A 242 -11.71 19.90 16.46
C ALA A 242 -11.97 20.05 14.95
N THR A 243 -11.36 21.07 14.31
CA THR A 243 -11.43 21.25 12.86
C THR A 243 -10.77 20.09 12.12
N ARG A 244 -9.63 19.58 12.61
CA ARG A 244 -8.93 18.43 12.02
C ARG A 244 -9.77 17.15 12.10
N LEU A 245 -10.41 16.92 13.24
CA LEU A 245 -11.33 15.80 13.44
C LEU A 245 -12.54 15.90 12.50
N ALA A 246 -13.20 17.06 12.47
CA ALA A 246 -14.36 17.29 11.61
C ALA A 246 -14.02 17.14 10.12
N ALA A 247 -12.86 17.66 9.70
CA ALA A 247 -12.37 17.51 8.33
C ALA A 247 -12.08 16.06 7.96
N THR A 248 -11.53 15.29 8.90
CA THR A 248 -11.27 13.86 8.70
C THR A 248 -12.56 13.08 8.58
N ILE A 249 -13.54 13.33 9.45
CA ILE A 249 -14.87 12.71 9.38
C ILE A 249 -15.53 12.97 8.02
N VAL A 250 -15.53 14.23 7.56
CA VAL A 250 -16.13 14.58 6.26
C VAL A 250 -15.35 13.95 5.10
N ALA A 251 -14.01 13.96 5.14
CA ALA A 251 -13.19 13.34 4.11
C ALA A 251 -13.39 11.82 4.04
N VAL A 252 -13.45 11.13 5.18
CA VAL A 252 -13.74 9.70 5.28
C VAL A 252 -15.13 9.38 4.74
N ALA A 253 -16.14 10.22 5.01
CA ALA A 253 -17.49 10.05 4.47
C ALA A 253 -17.51 10.14 2.94
N PHE A 254 -16.83 11.11 2.34
CA PHE A 254 -16.66 11.17 0.87
C PHE A 254 -15.93 9.94 0.33
N THR A 255 -14.84 9.51 0.96
CA THR A 255 -14.12 8.28 0.56
C THR A 255 -15.01 7.05 0.63
N SER A 256 -15.84 6.93 1.67
CA SER A 256 -16.71 5.76 1.87
C SER A 256 -17.83 5.69 0.83
N VAL A 257 -18.41 6.84 0.47
CA VAL A 257 -19.36 6.92 -0.65
C VAL A 257 -18.68 6.52 -1.96
N ALA A 258 -17.48 7.02 -2.24
CA ALA A 258 -16.74 6.64 -3.44
C ALA A 258 -16.46 5.13 -3.52
N VAL A 259 -15.97 4.54 -2.41
CA VAL A 259 -15.69 3.11 -2.32
C VAL A 259 -16.95 2.27 -2.45
N SER A 260 -18.10 2.74 -1.93
CA SER A 260 -19.39 2.03 -2.09
C SER A 260 -19.90 1.98 -3.52
N ILE A 261 -19.50 2.94 -4.36
CA ILE A 261 -19.95 3.03 -5.76
C ILE A 261 -19.00 2.23 -6.64
N ALA A 262 -17.71 2.54 -6.54
CA ALA A 262 -16.73 2.14 -7.54
C ALA A 262 -15.66 1.19 -7.00
N GLY A 263 -15.68 0.85 -5.70
CA GLY A 263 -14.52 0.24 -5.05
C GLY A 263 -13.36 1.24 -4.85
N PRO A 264 -12.17 0.77 -4.46
CA PRO A 264 -11.02 1.64 -4.26
C PRO A 264 -10.46 2.11 -5.61
N LEU A 265 -10.60 3.42 -5.90
CA LEU A 265 -9.98 4.06 -7.07
C LEU A 265 -8.73 4.82 -6.65
N SER A 266 -7.58 4.15 -6.74
CA SER A 266 -6.28 4.73 -6.37
C SER A 266 -5.95 6.00 -7.15
N TYR A 267 -5.14 6.89 -6.57
CA TYR A 267 -4.56 8.09 -7.20
C TYR A 267 -5.51 9.26 -7.49
N VAL A 268 -6.83 9.08 -7.61
CA VAL A 268 -7.77 10.17 -7.97
C VAL A 268 -7.67 11.34 -6.97
N GLY A 269 -7.75 11.03 -5.67
CA GLY A 269 -7.65 12.03 -4.61
C GLY A 269 -6.24 12.65 -4.47
N LEU A 270 -5.22 12.01 -5.00
CA LEU A 270 -3.86 12.56 -5.01
C LEU A 270 -3.64 13.48 -6.21
N VAL A 271 -4.06 13.03 -7.40
CA VAL A 271 -3.80 13.67 -8.69
C VAL A 271 -4.64 14.93 -8.87
N ALA A 272 -5.95 14.85 -8.67
CA ALA A 272 -6.88 15.94 -8.99
C ALA A 272 -6.54 17.27 -8.29
N PRO A 273 -6.44 17.34 -6.95
CA PRO A 273 -6.13 18.59 -6.26
C PRO A 273 -4.70 19.09 -6.57
N ASN A 274 -3.74 18.21 -6.78
CA ASN A 274 -2.37 18.63 -7.03
C ASN A 274 -2.15 19.16 -8.46
N LEU A 275 -2.78 18.56 -9.47
CA LEU A 275 -2.77 19.11 -10.83
C LEU A 275 -3.34 20.54 -10.84
N LEU A 276 -4.44 20.76 -10.13
CA LEU A 276 -5.04 22.09 -10.00
C LEU A 276 -4.13 23.09 -9.30
N ARG A 277 -3.37 22.67 -8.28
CA ARG A 277 -2.36 23.50 -7.62
C ARG A 277 -1.21 23.89 -8.57
N GLN A 278 -0.76 22.96 -9.41
CA GLN A 278 0.31 23.24 -10.39
C GLN A 278 -0.15 24.21 -11.49
N VAL A 279 -1.34 24.01 -12.04
CA VAL A 279 -1.87 24.86 -13.13
C VAL A 279 -2.20 26.29 -12.65
N ARG A 280 -2.53 26.47 -11.36
CA ARG A 280 -2.93 27.78 -10.80
C ARG A 280 -1.86 28.54 -10.03
N GLY A 281 -0.75 27.89 -9.65
CA GLY A 281 0.29 28.48 -8.80
C GLY A 281 -0.13 28.73 -7.34
N ALA A 282 0.74 29.38 -6.56
CA ALA A 282 0.67 29.50 -5.09
C ALA A 282 -0.63 30.07 -4.48
N ARG A 283 -1.53 30.68 -5.28
CA ARG A 283 -2.84 31.20 -4.84
C ARG A 283 -3.97 30.16 -4.89
N ALA A 284 -3.67 28.92 -5.30
CA ALA A 284 -4.55 27.74 -5.24
C ALA A 284 -4.93 27.29 -3.80
N ALA A 285 -4.52 28.02 -2.77
CA ALA A 285 -4.68 27.66 -1.36
C ALA A 285 -6.09 27.89 -0.78
N ARG A 286 -6.97 28.68 -1.42
CA ARG A 286 -8.34 28.84 -0.91
C ARG A 286 -9.15 27.57 -1.17
N LEU A 287 -9.42 26.83 -0.11
CA LEU A 287 -10.17 25.58 -0.16
C LEU A 287 -11.55 25.74 -0.81
N GLY A 288 -12.21 26.89 -0.61
CA GLY A 288 -13.54 27.15 -1.19
C GLY A 288 -13.59 27.11 -2.72
N VAL A 289 -12.47 27.34 -3.40
CA VAL A 289 -12.38 27.19 -4.87
C VAL A 289 -11.75 25.86 -5.23
N LEU A 290 -10.70 25.44 -4.51
CA LEU A 290 -9.98 24.21 -4.80
C LEU A 290 -10.87 22.97 -4.67
N VAL A 291 -11.73 22.90 -3.65
CA VAL A 291 -12.53 21.70 -3.36
C VAL A 291 -13.56 21.41 -4.48
N PRO A 292 -14.42 22.36 -4.90
CA PRO A 292 -15.35 22.11 -6.01
C PRO A 292 -14.64 21.73 -7.33
N LEU A 293 -13.50 22.32 -7.61
CA LEU A 293 -12.73 21.99 -8.81
C LEU A 293 -12.05 20.65 -8.72
N SER A 294 -11.59 20.27 -7.52
CA SER A 294 -11.01 18.96 -7.29
C SER A 294 -12.08 17.89 -7.48
N ALA A 295 -13.34 18.18 -7.13
CA ALA A 295 -14.49 17.34 -7.47
C ALA A 295 -14.66 17.21 -8.99
N LEU A 296 -14.69 18.32 -9.73
CA LEU A 296 -14.82 18.29 -11.19
C LEU A 296 -13.64 17.59 -11.87
N ALA A 297 -12.41 17.86 -11.43
CA ALA A 297 -11.21 17.26 -11.98
C ALA A 297 -11.13 15.77 -11.68
N GLY A 298 -11.53 15.34 -10.47
CA GLY A 298 -11.63 13.94 -10.11
C GLY A 298 -12.69 13.19 -10.91
N GLY A 299 -13.89 13.77 -11.05
CA GLY A 299 -14.96 13.21 -11.89
C GLY A 299 -14.56 13.13 -13.36
N ALA A 300 -13.93 14.18 -13.91
CA ALA A 300 -13.40 14.17 -15.27
C ALA A 300 -12.32 13.10 -15.47
N LEU A 301 -11.38 12.97 -14.52
CA LEU A 301 -10.32 11.96 -14.60
C LEU A 301 -10.92 10.54 -14.68
N VAL A 302 -11.83 10.20 -13.77
CA VAL A 302 -12.48 8.88 -13.77
C VAL A 302 -13.29 8.66 -15.05
N LEU A 303 -14.08 9.65 -15.49
CA LEU A 303 -14.90 9.53 -16.69
C LEU A 303 -14.07 9.40 -17.98
N VAL A 304 -13.00 10.18 -18.12
CA VAL A 304 -12.07 10.09 -19.26
C VAL A 304 -11.44 8.70 -19.30
N THR A 305 -10.91 8.24 -18.17
CA THR A 305 -10.24 6.94 -18.09
C THR A 305 -11.21 5.81 -18.38
N ASP A 306 -12.39 5.80 -17.78
CA ASP A 306 -13.42 4.80 -18.06
C ASP A 306 -13.86 4.83 -19.54
N SER A 307 -13.94 6.02 -20.14
CA SER A 307 -14.30 6.18 -21.57
C SER A 307 -13.23 5.61 -22.48
N ALA A 308 -11.96 5.78 -22.14
CA ALA A 308 -10.85 5.19 -22.89
C ALA A 308 -10.84 3.66 -22.81
N VAL A 309 -11.20 3.08 -21.65
CA VAL A 309 -11.33 1.62 -21.50
C VAL A 309 -12.44 1.08 -22.41
N LEU A 310 -13.61 1.73 -22.41
CA LEU A 310 -14.70 1.36 -23.31
C LEU A 310 -14.31 1.49 -24.80
N ALA A 311 -13.72 2.63 -25.18
CA ALA A 311 -13.34 2.89 -26.56
C ALA A 311 -12.27 1.92 -27.11
N SER A 312 -11.50 1.29 -26.22
CA SER A 312 -10.49 0.28 -26.61
C SER A 312 -11.05 -1.15 -26.65
N GLY A 313 -12.33 -1.37 -26.32
CA GLY A 313 -12.94 -2.71 -26.28
C GLY A 313 -12.36 -3.63 -25.21
N LEU A 314 -11.63 -3.07 -24.25
CA LEU A 314 -10.97 -3.82 -23.16
C LEU A 314 -11.87 -3.99 -21.94
N ASP A 315 -13.13 -3.65 -22.05
CA ASP A 315 -14.00 -3.35 -20.92
C ASP A 315 -14.51 -4.61 -20.18
N ALA A 316 -14.55 -5.74 -20.89
CA ALA A 316 -14.72 -7.06 -20.30
C ALA A 316 -13.52 -7.55 -19.48
N THR A 317 -12.33 -6.98 -19.71
CA THR A 317 -11.08 -7.45 -19.09
C THR A 317 -10.50 -6.46 -18.10
N LEU A 318 -10.51 -5.16 -18.40
CA LEU A 318 -9.78 -4.13 -17.69
C LEU A 318 -10.73 -3.25 -16.87
N SER A 319 -10.66 -3.37 -15.54
CA SER A 319 -11.44 -2.53 -14.64
C SER A 319 -11.01 -1.06 -14.68
N THR A 320 -11.94 -0.15 -14.37
CA THR A 320 -11.70 1.29 -14.33
C THR A 320 -10.59 1.66 -13.33
N GLY A 321 -10.53 1.03 -12.16
CA GLY A 321 -9.51 1.30 -11.15
C GLY A 321 -8.10 0.92 -11.61
N VAL A 322 -7.96 -0.21 -12.32
CA VAL A 322 -6.68 -0.60 -12.97
C VAL A 322 -6.25 0.43 -14.01
N ALA A 323 -7.19 0.88 -14.85
CA ALA A 323 -6.92 1.93 -15.84
C ALA A 323 -6.48 3.25 -15.19
N ILE A 324 -7.11 3.64 -14.08
CA ILE A 324 -6.73 4.84 -13.34
C ILE A 324 -5.33 4.70 -12.74
N ALA A 325 -4.96 3.53 -12.21
CA ALA A 325 -3.60 3.30 -11.72
C ALA A 325 -2.55 3.41 -12.84
N LEU A 326 -2.86 2.92 -14.04
CA LEU A 326 -2.00 3.03 -15.23
C LEU A 326 -1.78 4.48 -15.68
N VAL A 327 -2.81 5.32 -15.59
CA VAL A 327 -2.70 6.76 -15.94
C VAL A 327 -2.09 7.58 -14.79
N GLY A 328 -2.50 7.28 -13.55
CA GLY A 328 -2.12 8.00 -12.34
C GLY A 328 -0.65 7.81 -11.97
N THR A 329 -0.08 6.61 -12.22
CA THR A 329 1.32 6.30 -11.88
C THR A 329 2.32 7.18 -12.63
N PRO A 330 2.33 7.24 -13.99
CA PRO A 330 3.22 8.14 -14.73
C PRO A 330 3.05 9.60 -14.32
N LEU A 331 1.81 10.02 -14.06
CA LEU A 331 1.52 11.39 -13.68
C LEU A 331 2.07 11.71 -12.29
N MET A 332 1.94 10.80 -11.32
CA MET A 332 2.54 10.93 -9.99
C MET A 332 4.06 10.96 -10.06
N LEU A 333 4.67 10.09 -10.87
CA LEU A 333 6.13 10.09 -11.10
C LEU A 333 6.61 11.41 -11.71
N ALA A 334 5.87 11.94 -12.70
CA ALA A 334 6.18 13.24 -13.30
C ALA A 334 6.08 14.39 -12.27
N MET A 335 5.11 14.32 -11.35
CA MET A 335 4.95 15.31 -10.28
C MET A 335 6.07 15.22 -9.23
N ILE A 336 6.48 14.00 -8.85
CA ILE A 336 7.62 13.78 -7.96
C ILE A 336 8.88 14.37 -8.61
N ARG A 337 9.13 14.08 -9.88
CA ARG A 337 10.31 14.59 -10.61
C ARG A 337 10.36 16.12 -10.74
N ARG A 338 9.21 16.80 -10.75
CA ARG A 338 9.12 18.28 -10.82
C ARG A 338 9.37 19.00 -9.49
N GLY A 339 9.72 18.28 -8.41
CA GLY A 339 10.07 18.90 -7.12
C GLY A 339 8.86 19.29 -6.25
N ALA A 340 7.62 19.14 -6.76
CA ALA A 340 6.39 19.50 -6.05
C ALA A 340 6.17 18.70 -4.74
N ALA A 341 6.83 17.55 -4.61
CA ALA A 341 6.78 16.66 -3.45
C ALA A 341 7.90 16.87 -2.41
N TRP A 342 8.87 17.77 -2.67
CA TRP A 342 10.17 17.75 -1.97
C TRP A 342 10.31 18.84 -0.91
N SER A 343 9.51 19.91 -0.97
CA SER A 343 9.70 21.10 -0.13
C SER A 343 9.32 20.94 1.34
N GLY A 344 8.59 19.89 1.71
CA GLY A 344 8.14 19.65 3.10
C GLY A 344 8.93 18.61 3.88
N VAL A 345 9.73 17.76 3.22
CA VAL A 345 10.38 16.61 3.87
C VAL A 345 11.89 16.80 4.08
N LEU A 346 12.53 17.68 3.30
CA LEU A 346 13.96 17.99 3.41
C LEU A 346 14.36 18.74 4.70
N HIS A 347 13.42 19.04 5.59
CA HIS A 347 13.70 19.65 6.91
C HIS A 347 13.39 18.72 8.09
N ALA A 348 13.09 17.44 7.83
CA ALA A 348 12.95 16.41 8.87
C ALA A 348 14.27 15.70 9.22
N ASP A 349 15.37 16.06 8.56
CA ASP A 349 16.72 15.47 8.75
C ASP A 349 17.40 15.86 10.08
N ALA A 350 16.63 16.20 11.12
CA ALA A 350 17.15 16.51 12.44
C ALA A 350 16.40 15.83 13.60
N GLU A 351 15.54 14.83 13.34
CA GLU A 351 15.16 13.91 14.43
C GLU A 351 16.18 12.78 14.48
N ARG A 352 17.21 13.02 15.30
CA ARG A 352 18.15 12.01 15.79
C ARG A 352 17.40 10.71 16.06
N ALA A 353 17.81 9.63 15.40
CA ALA A 353 17.64 8.27 15.90
C ALA A 353 18.49 8.12 17.18
N SER A 354 18.07 8.79 18.25
CA SER A 354 18.65 8.71 19.58
C SER A 354 17.57 8.25 20.55
N GLY A 355 17.80 7.11 21.18
CA GLY A 355 17.02 6.67 22.32
C GLY A 355 16.66 5.19 22.28
N GLY A 356 17.69 4.33 22.27
CA GLY A 356 17.54 2.93 22.65
C GLY A 356 16.96 2.85 24.07
N GLY A 357 15.64 2.77 24.17
CA GLY A 357 14.99 2.34 25.38
C GLY A 357 15.12 0.83 25.45
N SER A 358 16.16 0.34 26.13
CA SER A 358 16.28 -1.07 26.45
C SER A 358 15.08 -1.47 27.32
N THR A 359 14.35 -2.49 26.90
CA THR A 359 13.46 -3.22 27.81
C THR A 359 14.34 -4.03 28.77
N ARG A 360 13.85 -4.36 29.97
CA ARG A 360 14.62 -5.16 30.95
C ARG A 360 15.15 -6.48 30.38
N LEU A 361 14.41 -7.07 29.43
CA LEU A 361 14.78 -8.26 28.65
C LEU A 361 15.98 -8.01 27.71
N VAL A 362 15.99 -6.87 27.02
CA VAL A 362 17.11 -6.45 26.15
C VAL A 362 18.37 -6.19 26.95
N GLY A 363 18.26 -5.55 28.12
CA GLY A 363 19.41 -5.33 29.01
C GLY A 363 20.04 -6.63 29.54
N TRP A 364 19.25 -7.71 29.69
CA TRP A 364 19.76 -9.02 30.08
C TRP A 364 20.46 -9.74 28.91
N LEU A 365 19.89 -9.65 27.69
CA LEU A 365 20.49 -10.19 26.46
C LEU A 365 21.74 -9.41 26.02
N GLU A 366 21.83 -8.11 26.30
CA GLU A 366 23.04 -7.32 26.02
C GLU A 366 24.24 -7.75 26.89
N ARG A 367 23.99 -8.27 28.10
CA ARG A 367 25.05 -8.82 28.99
C ARG A 367 25.55 -10.19 28.52
N LEU A 368 24.76 -10.90 27.71
CA LEU A 368 25.18 -12.14 27.09
C LEU A 368 26.24 -11.84 26.01
N GLY A 369 27.41 -12.49 26.10
CA GLY A 369 28.42 -12.45 25.05
C GLY A 369 27.90 -13.00 23.72
N TRP A 370 28.54 -12.61 22.61
CA TRP A 370 28.24 -13.11 21.26
C TRP A 370 28.05 -14.64 21.16
N PRO A 371 28.89 -15.50 21.78
CA PRO A 371 28.71 -16.96 21.67
C PRO A 371 27.43 -17.47 22.32
N LEU A 372 26.97 -16.86 23.41
CA LEU A 372 25.73 -17.29 24.08
C LEU A 372 24.49 -16.84 23.29
N ARG A 373 24.56 -15.70 22.60
CA ARG A 373 23.50 -15.27 21.67
C ARG A 373 23.41 -16.21 20.47
N THR A 374 24.53 -16.58 19.87
CA THR A 374 24.52 -17.55 18.76
C THR A 374 23.99 -18.91 19.20
N ALA A 375 24.37 -19.39 20.39
CA ALA A 375 23.83 -20.63 20.94
C ALA A 375 22.30 -20.57 21.12
N LEU A 376 21.78 -19.46 21.67
CA LEU A 376 20.34 -19.26 21.84
C LEU A 376 19.57 -19.30 20.50
N PHE A 377 20.08 -18.64 19.46
CA PHE A 377 19.45 -18.66 18.13
C PHE A 377 19.54 -20.04 17.46
N VAL A 378 20.64 -20.77 17.65
CA VAL A 378 20.76 -22.15 17.18
C VAL A 378 19.75 -23.04 17.89
N VAL A 379 19.62 -22.95 19.22
CA VAL A 379 18.63 -23.70 19.99
C VAL A 379 17.21 -23.35 19.56
N ALA A 380 16.89 -22.07 19.38
CA ALA A 380 15.59 -21.64 18.85
C ALA A 380 15.34 -22.17 17.44
N GLY A 381 16.37 -22.19 16.59
CA GLY A 381 16.35 -22.78 15.25
C GLY A 381 16.04 -24.28 15.26
N VAL A 382 16.74 -25.03 16.11
CA VAL A 382 16.51 -26.48 16.27
C VAL A 382 15.11 -26.74 16.83
N LEU A 383 14.68 -25.96 17.81
CA LEU A 383 13.34 -26.08 18.39
C LEU A 383 12.25 -25.79 17.35
N ILE A 384 12.42 -24.75 16.52
CA ILE A 384 11.44 -24.46 15.48
C ILE A 384 11.43 -25.51 14.38
N VAL A 385 12.57 -26.12 14.05
CA VAL A 385 12.61 -27.26 13.12
C VAL A 385 11.86 -28.44 13.70
N PHE A 386 12.13 -28.77 14.97
CA PHE A 386 11.49 -29.89 15.63
C PHE A 386 9.97 -29.70 15.77
N VAL A 387 9.53 -28.58 16.35
CA VAL A 387 8.09 -28.25 16.50
C VAL A 387 7.45 -28.02 15.14
N GLY A 388 8.14 -27.30 14.26
CA GLY A 388 7.72 -26.95 12.90
C GLY A 388 7.73 -28.13 11.93
N VAL A 389 8.10 -29.33 12.32
CA VAL A 389 7.84 -30.53 11.52
C VAL A 389 6.84 -31.41 12.25
N SER A 390 6.89 -31.42 13.58
CA SER A 390 6.01 -32.23 14.41
C SER A 390 4.55 -31.76 14.45
N ALA A 391 4.33 -30.45 14.47
CA ALA A 391 3.01 -29.85 14.62
C ALA A 391 2.25 -29.75 13.29
N GLY A 392 0.99 -30.16 13.29
CA GLY A 392 0.09 -30.06 12.14
C GLY A 392 -1.27 -30.67 12.50
N PRO A 393 -2.17 -30.89 11.53
CA PRO A 393 -3.45 -31.57 11.77
C PRO A 393 -3.26 -32.92 12.48
N GLU A 394 -2.18 -33.62 12.15
CA GLU A 394 -1.70 -34.79 12.87
C GLU A 394 -0.37 -34.49 13.55
N TRP A 395 -0.31 -34.69 14.88
CA TRP A 395 0.89 -34.47 15.67
C TRP A 395 1.86 -35.65 15.56
N LEU A 396 3.13 -35.38 15.22
CA LEU A 396 4.19 -36.39 15.22
C LEU A 396 4.90 -36.40 16.58
N SER A 397 4.75 -37.49 17.32
CA SER A 397 5.53 -37.72 18.54
C SER A 397 6.98 -38.06 18.23
N ILE A 398 7.87 -37.94 19.22
CA ILE A 398 9.29 -38.32 19.11
C ILE A 398 9.44 -39.80 18.70
N ALA A 399 8.56 -40.67 19.20
CA ALA A 399 8.53 -42.07 18.81
C ALA A 399 8.25 -42.24 17.31
N ARG A 400 7.28 -41.49 16.76
CA ARG A 400 6.95 -41.52 15.33
C ARG A 400 8.03 -40.92 14.44
N TRP A 401 8.79 -39.94 14.93
CA TRP A 401 10.00 -39.49 14.26
C TRP A 401 11.02 -40.61 14.08
N SER A 402 11.31 -41.35 15.16
CA SER A 402 12.25 -42.47 15.10
C SER A 402 11.72 -43.61 14.24
N ALA A 403 10.41 -43.89 14.28
CA ALA A 403 9.75 -44.88 13.44
C ALA A 403 9.78 -44.47 11.95
N ALA A 404 9.59 -43.19 11.64
CA ALA A 404 9.69 -42.67 10.27
C ALA A 404 11.11 -42.75 9.70
N LEU A 405 12.12 -42.43 10.52
CA LEU A 405 13.54 -42.51 10.13
C LEU A 405 14.01 -43.95 9.95
N SER A 406 13.47 -44.88 10.73
CA SER A 406 13.75 -46.32 10.63
C SER A 406 12.87 -47.05 9.60
N GLY A 407 11.95 -46.36 8.93
CA GLY A 407 11.08 -46.92 7.89
C GLY A 407 9.85 -47.70 8.40
N HIS A 408 9.63 -47.73 9.71
CA HIS A 408 8.51 -48.47 10.33
C HIS A 408 7.18 -47.71 10.33
N ASP A 409 7.17 -46.40 10.06
CA ASP A 409 5.96 -45.58 9.94
C ASP A 409 5.98 -44.75 8.64
N ALA A 410 5.35 -45.29 7.59
CA ALA A 410 5.29 -44.67 6.27
C ALA A 410 4.49 -43.37 6.26
N LEU A 411 3.43 -43.26 7.08
CA LEU A 411 2.64 -42.03 7.19
C LEU A 411 3.46 -40.92 7.84
N ALA A 412 4.18 -41.23 8.92
CA ALA A 412 5.05 -40.26 9.56
C ALA A 412 6.19 -39.81 8.62
N ARG A 413 6.73 -40.72 7.80
CA ARG A 413 7.71 -40.37 6.76
C ARG A 413 7.13 -39.44 5.71
N MET A 414 5.94 -39.73 5.19
CA MET A 414 5.24 -38.88 4.23
C MET A 414 4.99 -37.47 4.81
N LEU A 415 4.57 -37.37 6.07
CA LEU A 415 4.37 -36.08 6.74
C LEU A 415 5.67 -35.28 6.88
N ILE A 416 6.79 -35.94 7.21
CA ILE A 416 8.11 -35.30 7.26
C ILE A 416 8.51 -34.80 5.87
N ASP A 417 8.33 -35.61 4.82
CA ASP A 417 8.69 -35.25 3.45
C ASP A 417 7.81 -34.11 2.88
N LEU A 418 6.62 -33.88 3.44
CA LEU A 418 5.77 -32.72 3.13
C LEU A 418 6.11 -31.46 3.97
N ARG A 419 6.45 -31.64 5.26
CA ARG A 419 6.61 -30.52 6.21
C ARG A 419 8.04 -29.96 6.28
N MET A 420 9.05 -30.82 6.16
CA MET A 420 10.47 -30.42 6.17
C MET A 420 10.82 -29.41 5.09
N PRO A 421 10.60 -29.70 3.79
CA PRO A 421 10.99 -28.76 2.73
C PRO A 421 10.26 -27.43 2.87
N ARG A 422 8.98 -27.47 3.20
CA ARG A 422 8.15 -26.29 3.48
C ARG A 422 8.74 -25.40 4.56
N LEU A 423 9.10 -25.97 5.70
CA LEU A 423 9.70 -25.20 6.80
C LEU A 423 11.09 -24.67 6.41
N LEU A 424 11.92 -25.47 5.74
CA LEU A 424 13.24 -25.02 5.29
C LEU A 424 13.13 -23.85 4.31
N CYS A 425 12.19 -23.89 3.37
CA CYS A 425 11.90 -22.75 2.50
C CYS A 425 11.52 -21.50 3.31
N ALA A 426 10.67 -21.65 4.34
CA ALA A 426 10.30 -20.55 5.23
C ALA A 426 11.52 -19.94 5.94
N LEU A 427 12.39 -20.77 6.51
CA LEU A 427 13.59 -20.32 7.21
C LEU A 427 14.58 -19.61 6.26
N LEU A 428 14.87 -20.22 5.11
CA LEU A 428 15.83 -19.70 4.13
C LEU A 428 15.33 -18.39 3.48
N ALA A 429 14.06 -18.35 3.05
CA ALA A 429 13.46 -17.15 2.49
C ALA A 429 13.37 -16.02 3.53
N GLY A 430 13.01 -16.35 4.79
CA GLY A 430 12.95 -15.39 5.88
C GLY A 430 14.31 -14.75 6.17
N ALA A 431 15.39 -15.54 6.12
CA ALA A 431 16.75 -15.03 6.26
C ALA A 431 17.12 -14.07 5.11
N LEU A 432 16.87 -14.45 3.86
CA LEU A 432 17.17 -13.60 2.69
C LEU A 432 16.38 -12.29 2.70
N LEU A 433 15.08 -12.32 3.02
CA LEU A 433 14.24 -11.12 3.14
C LEU A 433 14.73 -10.19 4.24
N ALA A 434 15.13 -10.73 5.39
CA ALA A 434 15.65 -9.93 6.49
C ALA A 434 16.98 -9.26 6.15
N VAL A 435 17.89 -9.98 5.49
CA VAL A 435 19.20 -9.44 5.09
C VAL A 435 19.04 -8.40 3.98
N SER A 436 18.16 -8.63 3.01
CA SER A 436 17.72 -7.61 2.04
C SER A 436 17.17 -6.37 2.75
N GLY A 437 16.33 -6.58 3.77
CA GLY A 437 15.79 -5.53 4.63
C GLY A 437 16.87 -4.69 5.31
N VAL A 438 17.89 -5.31 5.93
CA VAL A 438 19.02 -4.57 6.52
C VAL A 438 19.69 -3.69 5.48
N ALA A 439 20.07 -4.24 4.32
CA ALA A 439 20.75 -3.46 3.28
C ALA A 439 19.86 -2.32 2.75
N MET A 440 18.56 -2.57 2.59
CA MET A 440 17.60 -1.55 2.16
C MET A 440 17.48 -0.41 3.17
N GLN A 441 17.31 -0.73 4.46
CA GLN A 441 17.22 0.26 5.54
C GLN A 441 18.49 1.11 5.64
N SER A 442 19.65 0.51 5.43
CA SER A 442 20.95 1.19 5.46
C SER A 442 21.13 2.16 4.28
N VAL A 443 20.77 1.74 3.06
CA VAL A 443 20.89 2.58 1.86
C VAL A 443 19.84 3.69 1.87
N VAL A 444 18.61 3.36 2.23
CA VAL A 444 17.49 4.32 2.28
C VAL A 444 17.56 5.18 3.55
N ARG A 445 18.42 4.85 4.52
CA ARG A 445 18.51 5.52 5.83
C ARG A 445 17.14 5.69 6.49
N ASN A 446 16.31 4.67 6.36
CA ASN A 446 14.97 4.65 6.92
C ASN A 446 14.73 3.28 7.53
N PRO A 447 14.53 3.17 8.86
CA PRO A 447 14.30 1.89 9.53
C PRO A 447 12.98 1.21 9.10
N LEU A 448 12.11 1.92 8.40
CA LEU A 448 10.85 1.40 7.84
C LEU A 448 10.95 1.12 6.33
N ALA A 449 12.16 1.16 5.76
CA ALA A 449 12.37 0.73 4.38
C ALA A 449 12.53 -0.79 4.30
N GLY A 450 11.81 -1.41 3.38
CA GLY A 450 11.93 -2.83 3.06
C GLY A 450 11.96 -3.03 1.54
N PRO A 451 12.26 -4.24 1.04
CA PRO A 451 12.26 -4.51 -0.39
C PRO A 451 10.90 -4.24 -1.05
N GLU A 452 9.80 -4.37 -0.28
CA GLU A 452 8.43 -4.00 -0.67
C GLU A 452 8.28 -2.50 -0.98
N VAL A 453 9.08 -1.63 -0.35
CA VAL A 453 9.03 -0.17 -0.56
C VAL A 453 9.60 0.19 -1.93
N LEU A 454 10.48 -0.64 -2.51
CA LEU A 454 11.01 -0.40 -3.86
C LEU A 454 10.12 -0.93 -5.00
N GLY A 455 8.99 -1.54 -4.70
CA GLY A 455 8.18 -2.20 -5.73
C GLY A 455 8.78 -3.54 -6.21
N VAL A 456 9.93 -3.96 -5.68
CA VAL A 456 10.69 -5.10 -6.22
C VAL A 456 9.97 -6.42 -5.95
N THR A 457 9.42 -6.60 -4.75
CA THR A 457 8.67 -7.83 -4.43
C THR A 457 7.36 -7.91 -5.23
N GLN A 458 6.68 -6.78 -5.42
CA GLN A 458 5.46 -6.70 -6.23
C GLN A 458 5.74 -6.94 -7.72
N GLY A 459 6.83 -6.41 -8.24
CA GLY A 459 7.26 -6.65 -9.63
C GLY A 459 7.65 -8.11 -9.87
N ALA A 460 8.41 -8.71 -8.95
CA ALA A 460 8.73 -10.13 -8.97
C ALA A 460 7.45 -10.99 -8.91
N GLY A 461 6.50 -10.63 -8.04
CA GLY A 461 5.19 -11.27 -7.93
C GLY A 461 4.41 -11.23 -9.24
N LEU A 462 4.27 -10.04 -9.85
CA LEU A 462 3.55 -9.84 -11.12
C LEU A 462 4.09 -10.72 -12.24
N VAL A 463 5.41 -10.67 -12.49
CA VAL A 463 6.00 -11.45 -13.60
C VAL A 463 5.92 -12.94 -13.33
N THR A 464 6.02 -13.36 -12.07
CA THR A 464 5.84 -14.77 -11.70
C THR A 464 4.38 -15.22 -11.91
N LEU A 465 3.40 -14.40 -11.53
CA LEU A 465 1.97 -14.66 -11.80
C LEU A 465 1.71 -14.76 -13.31
N PHE A 466 2.30 -13.87 -14.10
CA PHE A 466 2.21 -13.92 -15.56
C PHE A 466 2.81 -15.22 -16.14
N ALA A 467 3.96 -15.65 -15.63
CA ALA A 467 4.56 -16.93 -16.04
C ALA A 467 3.69 -18.14 -15.64
N LEU A 468 3.08 -18.13 -14.44
CA LEU A 468 2.14 -19.16 -13.98
C LEU A 468 0.87 -19.23 -14.84
N SER A 469 0.36 -18.07 -15.24
CA SER A 469 -0.81 -17.89 -16.10
C SER A 469 -0.56 -18.46 -17.51
N THR A 470 0.58 -18.10 -18.11
CA THR A 470 0.90 -18.47 -19.49
C THR A 470 1.50 -19.86 -19.64
N TRP A 471 2.30 -20.32 -18.68
CA TRP A 471 2.99 -21.60 -18.71
C TRP A 471 2.87 -22.36 -17.38
N PRO A 472 1.69 -22.96 -17.09
CA PRO A 472 1.38 -23.55 -15.78
C PRO A 472 2.22 -24.79 -15.42
N LEU A 473 2.89 -25.41 -16.40
CA LEU A 473 3.70 -26.63 -16.23
C LEU A 473 5.20 -26.36 -16.05
N MET A 474 5.62 -25.09 -16.05
CA MET A 474 7.04 -24.78 -15.99
C MET A 474 7.65 -25.03 -14.60
N GLY A 475 8.88 -25.56 -14.59
CA GLY A 475 9.58 -25.94 -13.36
C GLY A 475 10.12 -24.74 -12.57
N HIS A 476 10.52 -24.98 -11.32
CA HIS A 476 10.96 -23.98 -10.33
C HIS A 476 11.97 -22.93 -10.85
N VAL A 477 12.88 -23.31 -11.75
CA VAL A 477 13.90 -22.42 -12.34
C VAL A 477 13.27 -21.28 -13.13
N THR A 478 12.20 -21.55 -13.88
CA THR A 478 11.49 -20.53 -14.67
C THR A 478 10.79 -19.51 -13.78
N LEU A 479 10.18 -19.96 -12.68
CA LEU A 479 9.56 -19.10 -11.68
C LEU A 479 10.61 -18.22 -10.99
N ALA A 480 11.79 -18.77 -10.72
CA ALA A 480 12.93 -17.99 -10.23
C ALA A 480 13.40 -16.93 -11.23
N ALA A 481 13.53 -17.29 -12.50
CA ALA A 481 13.90 -16.36 -13.55
C ALA A 481 12.83 -15.25 -13.71
N ALA A 482 11.54 -15.61 -13.68
CA ALA A 482 10.42 -14.67 -13.74
C ALA A 482 10.45 -13.68 -12.57
N ALA A 483 10.66 -14.16 -11.34
CA ALA A 483 10.80 -13.31 -10.16
C ALA A 483 12.00 -12.35 -10.27
N LEU A 484 13.15 -12.84 -10.73
CA LEU A 484 14.35 -12.03 -10.95
C LEU A 484 14.14 -10.96 -12.03
N ILE A 485 13.50 -11.31 -13.15
CA ILE A 485 13.18 -10.37 -14.23
C ILE A 485 12.23 -9.29 -13.72
N GLY A 486 11.14 -9.66 -13.04
CA GLY A 486 10.15 -8.72 -12.54
C GLY A 486 10.71 -7.76 -11.48
N GLY A 487 11.42 -8.29 -10.49
CA GLY A 487 12.04 -7.46 -9.46
C GLY A 487 13.20 -6.61 -10.01
N GLY A 488 14.00 -7.18 -10.93
CA GLY A 488 15.07 -6.47 -11.64
C GLY A 488 14.54 -5.32 -12.50
N LEU A 489 13.42 -5.52 -13.22
CA LEU A 489 12.74 -4.48 -13.98
C LEU A 489 12.26 -3.35 -13.05
N SER A 490 11.63 -3.68 -11.92
CA SER A 490 11.19 -2.69 -10.94
C SER A 490 12.35 -1.86 -10.39
N LEU A 491 13.47 -2.52 -10.07
CA LEU A 491 14.68 -1.83 -9.61
C LEU A 491 15.25 -0.94 -10.72
N ALA A 492 15.36 -1.45 -11.95
CA ALA A 492 15.91 -0.71 -13.08
C ALA A 492 15.12 0.57 -13.37
N VAL A 493 13.78 0.50 -13.40
CA VAL A 493 12.91 1.66 -13.56
C VAL A 493 13.11 2.65 -12.40
N THR A 494 13.15 2.15 -11.16
CA THR A 494 13.36 2.99 -9.97
C THR A 494 14.70 3.72 -10.02
N LEU A 495 15.79 3.03 -10.37
CA LEU A 495 17.12 3.63 -10.50
C LEU A 495 17.19 4.62 -11.66
N ALA A 496 16.63 4.29 -12.83
CA ALA A 496 16.63 5.16 -14.00
C ALA A 496 15.92 6.49 -13.73
N LEU A 497 14.77 6.47 -13.04
CA LEU A 497 14.02 7.67 -12.67
C LEU A 497 14.73 8.52 -11.60
N ASN A 498 15.54 7.89 -10.73
CA ASN A 498 16.22 8.55 -9.63
C ASN A 498 17.70 8.89 -9.89
N HIS A 499 18.24 8.56 -11.06
CA HIS A 499 19.62 8.84 -11.44
C HIS A 499 19.97 10.34 -11.31
N ARG A 500 19.08 11.22 -11.78
CA ARG A 500 19.27 12.69 -11.71
C ARG A 500 19.31 13.23 -10.28
N HIS A 501 18.68 12.53 -9.33
CA HIS A 501 18.65 12.89 -7.92
C HIS A 501 19.74 12.17 -7.10
N ARG A 502 20.79 11.63 -7.76
CA ARG A 502 21.87 10.85 -7.14
C ARG A 502 21.36 9.74 -6.21
N TYR A 503 20.24 9.10 -6.60
CA TYR A 503 19.60 8.04 -5.82
C TYR A 503 19.27 8.48 -4.38
N ALA A 504 18.78 9.71 -4.21
CA ALA A 504 18.36 10.23 -2.91
C ALA A 504 17.36 9.25 -2.23
N PRO A 505 17.57 8.88 -0.95
CA PRO A 505 16.82 7.79 -0.33
C PRO A 505 15.30 7.91 -0.39
N LEU A 506 14.79 9.10 -0.05
CA LEU A 506 13.36 9.36 -0.05
C LEU A 506 12.76 9.31 -1.46
N ALA A 507 13.49 9.80 -2.46
CA ALA A 507 13.04 9.80 -3.84
C ALA A 507 12.93 8.38 -4.40
N VAL A 508 13.92 7.54 -4.08
CA VAL A 508 13.94 6.11 -4.42
C VAL A 508 12.78 5.38 -3.74
N ALA A 509 12.55 5.62 -2.45
CA ALA A 509 11.45 5.01 -1.70
C ALA A 509 10.06 5.42 -2.23
N LEU A 510 9.82 6.71 -2.47
CA LEU A 510 8.55 7.18 -3.02
C LEU A 510 8.30 6.62 -4.42
N THR A 511 9.31 6.66 -5.30
CA THR A 511 9.23 6.10 -6.66
C THR A 511 8.88 4.62 -6.60
N GLY A 512 9.53 3.88 -5.70
CA GLY A 512 9.26 2.46 -5.47
C GLY A 512 7.84 2.18 -4.99
N ILE A 513 7.29 2.96 -4.06
CA ILE A 513 5.90 2.80 -3.59
C ILE A 513 4.91 2.99 -4.74
N VAL A 514 5.12 4.01 -5.57
CA VAL A 514 4.25 4.28 -6.74
C VAL A 514 4.29 3.11 -7.73
N ILE A 515 5.50 2.66 -8.07
CA ILE A 515 5.73 1.56 -9.00
C ILE A 515 5.19 0.23 -8.45
N GLY A 516 5.40 -0.05 -7.16
CA GLY A 516 4.89 -1.24 -6.50
C GLY A 516 3.36 -1.31 -6.46
N ALA A 517 2.70 -0.17 -6.25
CA ALA A 517 1.23 -0.07 -6.34
C ALA A 517 0.74 -0.36 -7.76
N LEU A 518 1.46 0.10 -8.80
CA LEU A 518 1.16 -0.25 -10.19
C LEU A 518 1.28 -1.76 -10.43
N TRP A 519 2.38 -2.39 -9.98
CA TRP A 519 2.56 -3.83 -10.13
C TRP A 519 1.50 -4.65 -9.42
N THR A 520 1.11 -4.22 -8.21
CA THR A 520 0.04 -4.88 -7.44
C THR A 520 -1.29 -4.79 -8.19
N THR A 521 -1.60 -3.62 -8.75
CA THR A 521 -2.85 -3.41 -9.50
C THR A 521 -2.89 -4.24 -10.78
N LEU A 522 -1.77 -4.32 -11.51
CA LEU A 522 -1.64 -5.19 -12.68
C LEU A 522 -1.72 -6.68 -12.33
N ALA A 523 -1.17 -7.07 -11.18
CA ALA A 523 -1.25 -8.45 -10.71
C ALA A 523 -2.71 -8.82 -10.37
N GLN A 524 -3.44 -7.92 -9.73
CA GLN A 524 -4.86 -8.13 -9.46
C GLN A 524 -5.72 -8.16 -10.74
N TRP A 525 -5.37 -7.37 -11.75
CA TRP A 525 -6.00 -7.44 -13.07
C TRP A 525 -5.78 -8.80 -13.74
N LEU A 526 -4.54 -9.31 -13.70
CA LEU A 526 -4.23 -10.63 -14.23
C LEU A 526 -5.03 -11.74 -13.53
N ILE A 527 -5.18 -11.66 -12.20
CA ILE A 527 -6.01 -12.60 -11.42
C ILE A 527 -7.46 -12.62 -11.91
N THR A 528 -8.01 -11.46 -12.29
CA THR A 528 -9.39 -11.41 -12.81
C THR A 528 -9.57 -12.00 -14.21
N GLN A 529 -8.48 -12.23 -14.95
CA GLN A 529 -8.53 -12.94 -16.23
C GLN A 529 -8.54 -14.47 -16.06
N GLU A 530 -8.12 -14.97 -14.90
CA GLU A 530 -7.98 -16.40 -14.64
C GLU A 530 -9.32 -17.00 -14.18
N SER A 531 -9.91 -17.87 -15.02
CA SER A 531 -11.16 -18.57 -14.71
C SER A 531 -10.94 -19.85 -13.89
N VAL A 532 -9.73 -20.42 -13.93
CA VAL A 532 -9.40 -21.69 -13.28
C VAL A 532 -8.56 -21.42 -12.02
N GLN A 533 -9.15 -21.64 -10.84
CA GLN A 533 -8.50 -21.52 -9.53
C GLN A 533 -7.93 -20.12 -9.19
N PRO A 534 -8.74 -19.04 -9.24
CA PRO A 534 -8.27 -17.68 -8.89
C PRO A 534 -7.72 -17.60 -7.46
N ALA A 535 -8.21 -18.45 -6.54
CA ALA A 535 -7.70 -18.57 -5.17
C ALA A 535 -6.19 -18.84 -5.12
N ARG A 536 -5.66 -19.68 -6.02
CA ARG A 536 -4.23 -20.01 -6.08
C ARG A 536 -3.38 -18.76 -6.39
N PHE A 537 -3.85 -17.91 -7.29
CA PHE A 537 -3.17 -16.68 -7.65
C PHE A 537 -3.27 -15.60 -6.54
N VAL A 538 -4.40 -15.55 -5.81
CA VAL A 538 -4.55 -14.67 -4.63
C VAL A 538 -3.56 -15.07 -3.53
N VAL A 539 -3.39 -16.36 -3.26
CA VAL A 539 -2.38 -16.85 -2.30
C VAL A 539 -0.97 -16.48 -2.75
N TRP A 540 -0.69 -16.55 -4.05
CA TRP A 540 0.60 -16.15 -4.61
C TRP A 540 0.85 -14.63 -4.53
N LEU A 541 -0.19 -13.79 -4.59
CA LEU A 541 -0.06 -12.33 -4.47
C LEU A 541 0.38 -11.87 -3.06
N VAL A 542 0.07 -12.63 -2.02
CA VAL A 542 0.48 -12.32 -0.64
C VAL A 542 1.69 -13.14 -0.18
N GLY A 543 1.97 -14.22 -0.89
CA GLY A 543 3.02 -15.16 -0.54
C GLY A 543 2.57 -16.15 0.54
N GLY A 544 3.13 -17.35 0.44
CA GLY A 544 2.82 -18.45 1.33
C GLY A 544 3.79 -19.58 1.10
N THR A 545 3.99 -20.39 2.13
CA THR A 545 4.87 -21.57 2.16
C THR A 545 4.13 -22.86 1.74
N TYR A 546 2.87 -22.74 1.35
CA TYR A 546 2.04 -23.86 0.93
C TYR A 546 2.61 -24.57 -0.30
N GLY A 547 2.63 -25.90 -0.23
CA GLY A 547 3.03 -26.77 -1.34
C GLY A 547 4.51 -26.72 -1.71
N ARG A 548 5.40 -26.24 -0.82
CA ARG A 548 6.84 -26.18 -1.11
C ARG A 548 7.54 -27.52 -0.92
N SER A 549 8.35 -27.87 -1.90
CA SER A 549 9.08 -29.12 -2.03
C SER A 549 10.60 -28.92 -1.86
N TRP A 550 11.34 -30.02 -1.91
CA TRP A 550 12.80 -29.98 -1.92
C TRP A 550 13.38 -29.23 -3.14
N GLY A 551 12.61 -29.10 -4.23
CA GLY A 551 12.96 -28.29 -5.38
C GLY A 551 13.23 -26.83 -5.01
N GLU A 552 12.29 -26.19 -4.32
CA GLU A 552 12.44 -24.80 -3.88
C GLU A 552 13.54 -24.62 -2.83
N VAL A 553 13.76 -25.62 -1.96
CA VAL A 553 14.89 -25.61 -1.01
C VAL A 553 16.22 -25.60 -1.77
N SER A 554 16.40 -26.51 -2.73
CA SER A 554 17.61 -26.62 -3.53
C SER A 554 17.85 -25.37 -4.39
N MET A 555 16.78 -24.67 -4.79
CA MET A 555 16.85 -23.40 -5.50
C MET A 555 17.29 -22.25 -4.58
N LEU A 556 16.84 -22.21 -3.32
CA LEU A 556 17.18 -21.16 -2.35
C LEU A 556 18.59 -21.30 -1.76
N LEU A 557 19.06 -22.53 -1.59
CA LEU A 557 20.31 -22.82 -0.89
C LEU A 557 21.52 -22.08 -1.49
N PRO A 558 21.74 -22.06 -2.83
CA PRO A 558 22.87 -21.34 -3.43
C PRO A 558 22.82 -19.84 -3.15
N TRP A 559 21.63 -19.23 -3.16
CA TRP A 559 21.48 -17.81 -2.84
C TRP A 559 21.77 -17.51 -1.38
N CYS A 560 21.40 -18.39 -0.46
CA CYS A 560 21.73 -18.25 0.97
C CYS A 560 23.23 -18.37 1.21
N VAL A 561 23.88 -19.35 0.57
CA VAL A 561 25.35 -19.54 0.65
C VAL A 561 26.07 -18.33 0.06
N LEU A 562 25.62 -17.79 -1.08
CA LEU A 562 26.18 -16.60 -1.72
C LEU A 562 25.94 -15.32 -0.91
N ALA A 563 24.80 -15.20 -0.24
CA ALA A 563 24.47 -14.05 0.59
C ALA A 563 25.49 -13.85 1.72
N VAL A 564 25.99 -14.92 2.33
CA VAL A 564 26.93 -14.85 3.46
C VAL A 564 28.18 -13.99 3.15
N PRO A 565 29.02 -14.33 2.14
CA PRO A 565 30.21 -13.53 1.83
C PRO A 565 29.85 -12.15 1.27
N VAL A 566 28.80 -12.04 0.44
CA VAL A 566 28.40 -10.78 -0.19
C VAL A 566 27.95 -9.75 0.85
N PHE A 567 27.10 -10.13 1.79
CA PHE A 567 26.64 -9.21 2.84
C PHE A 567 27.72 -8.96 3.90
N ALA A 568 28.61 -9.93 4.16
CA ALA A 568 29.79 -9.69 5.00
C ALA A 568 30.72 -8.63 4.39
N TRP A 569 30.91 -8.65 3.06
CA TRP A 569 31.66 -7.62 2.33
C TRP A 569 30.94 -6.27 2.37
N LEU A 570 29.62 -6.24 2.22
CA LEU A 570 28.82 -5.02 2.23
C LEU A 570 28.70 -4.36 3.62
N ALA A 571 28.97 -5.10 4.71
CA ALA A 571 28.82 -4.62 6.07
C ALA A 571 29.62 -3.34 6.39
N LYS A 572 30.92 -3.30 6.05
CA LYS A 572 31.78 -2.12 6.30
C LYS A 572 31.34 -0.89 5.48
N PRO A 573 31.11 -1.01 4.16
CA PRO A 573 30.54 0.08 3.37
C PRO A 573 29.23 0.64 3.93
N LEU A 574 28.34 -0.21 4.44
CA LEU A 574 27.07 0.24 5.05
C LEU A 574 27.28 0.92 6.41
N ASP A 575 28.25 0.47 7.22
CA ASP A 575 28.64 1.17 8.45
C ASP A 575 29.13 2.61 8.16
N MET A 576 29.91 2.80 7.08
CA MET A 576 30.35 4.13 6.65
C MET A 576 29.21 4.98 6.11
N LEU A 577 28.32 4.39 5.30
CA LEU A 577 27.16 5.09 4.72
C LEU A 577 26.19 5.60 5.80
N ALA A 578 26.15 4.93 6.96
CA ALA A 578 25.33 5.34 8.11
C ALA A 578 25.81 6.63 8.78
N LEU A 579 27.05 7.08 8.55
CA LEU A 579 27.58 8.36 9.07
C LEU A 579 27.02 9.59 8.33
N GLY A 580 26.39 9.39 7.17
CA GLY A 580 25.94 10.45 6.28
C GLY A 580 26.73 10.47 4.96
N ASP A 581 26.16 11.08 3.93
CA ASP A 581 26.75 11.04 2.57
C ASP A 581 28.10 11.75 2.50
N ASP A 582 28.18 12.95 3.08
CA ASP A 582 29.38 13.77 3.03
C ASP A 582 30.53 13.13 3.83
N GLN A 583 30.21 12.57 5.00
CA GLN A 583 31.19 11.85 5.83
C GLN A 583 31.67 10.57 5.15
N ALA A 584 30.76 9.78 4.57
CA ALA A 584 31.13 8.56 3.87
C ALA A 584 31.98 8.85 2.62
N ALA A 585 31.64 9.90 1.86
CA ALA A 585 32.45 10.34 0.71
C ALA A 585 33.84 10.84 1.14
N ALA A 586 33.94 11.58 2.25
CA ALA A 586 35.23 12.03 2.81
C ALA A 586 36.12 10.85 3.26
N LEU A 587 35.53 9.73 3.67
CA LEU A 587 36.24 8.48 3.98
C LEU A 587 36.62 7.67 2.72
N GLY A 588 36.39 8.21 1.51
CA GLY A 588 36.76 7.59 0.23
C GLY A 588 35.71 6.63 -0.34
N LEU A 589 34.50 6.58 0.22
CA LEU A 589 33.44 5.70 -0.26
C LEU A 589 32.77 6.28 -1.52
N PRO A 590 32.70 5.54 -2.64
CA PRO A 590 32.00 5.99 -3.85
C PRO A 590 30.47 5.84 -3.68
N VAL A 591 29.84 6.75 -2.91
CA VAL A 591 28.41 6.70 -2.55
C VAL A 591 27.50 6.51 -3.77
N ALA A 592 27.80 7.19 -4.88
CA ALA A 592 27.00 7.14 -6.11
C ALA A 592 27.00 5.75 -6.78
N ALA A 593 28.07 4.97 -6.63
CA ALA A 593 28.18 3.61 -7.16
C ALA A 593 27.74 2.56 -6.14
N LEU A 594 28.04 2.77 -4.85
CA LEU A 594 27.69 1.84 -3.79
C LEU A 594 26.17 1.69 -3.63
N ARG A 595 25.40 2.79 -3.70
CA ARG A 595 23.94 2.73 -3.55
C ARG A 595 23.26 1.81 -4.55
N PRO A 596 23.39 2.00 -5.88
CA PRO A 596 22.74 1.11 -6.83
C PRO A 596 23.25 -0.33 -6.69
N LEU A 597 24.54 -0.55 -6.38
CA LEU A 597 25.08 -1.88 -6.12
C LEU A 597 24.43 -2.56 -4.91
N ALA A 598 24.35 -1.87 -3.77
CA ALA A 598 23.73 -2.38 -2.56
C ALA A 598 22.23 -2.65 -2.74
N LEU A 599 21.53 -1.78 -3.48
CA LEU A 599 20.12 -2.00 -3.85
C LEU A 599 19.96 -3.20 -4.77
N THR A 600 20.91 -3.43 -5.68
CA THR A 600 20.91 -4.60 -6.58
C THR A 600 21.11 -5.88 -5.79
N ILE A 601 22.10 -5.93 -4.90
CA ILE A 601 22.35 -7.07 -4.01
C ILE A 601 21.13 -7.37 -3.13
N ALA A 602 20.54 -6.33 -2.51
CA ALA A 602 19.33 -6.47 -1.70
C ALA A 602 18.16 -7.00 -2.54
N THR A 603 18.01 -6.51 -3.78
CA THR A 603 16.98 -6.95 -4.72
C THR A 603 17.15 -8.40 -5.12
N LEU A 604 18.37 -8.85 -5.46
CA LEU A 604 18.61 -10.26 -5.80
C LEU A 604 18.26 -11.20 -4.64
N ALA A 605 18.64 -10.84 -3.41
CA ALA A 605 18.27 -11.62 -2.22
C ALA A 605 16.75 -11.67 -2.00
N ALA A 606 16.05 -10.54 -2.17
CA ALA A 606 14.59 -10.50 -2.08
C ALA A 606 13.92 -11.32 -3.18
N CYS A 607 14.35 -11.18 -4.45
CA CYS A 607 13.79 -11.93 -5.57
C CYS A 607 14.01 -13.44 -5.42
N ALA A 608 15.16 -13.88 -4.91
CA ALA A 608 15.40 -15.29 -4.61
C ALA A 608 14.41 -15.83 -3.58
N ALA A 609 14.10 -15.05 -2.53
CA ALA A 609 13.06 -15.41 -1.56
C ALA A 609 11.65 -15.40 -2.19
N VAL A 610 11.33 -14.40 -3.00
CA VAL A 610 10.01 -14.27 -3.67
C VAL A 610 9.77 -15.38 -4.68
N ALA A 611 10.79 -15.81 -5.41
CA ALA A 611 10.72 -16.96 -6.30
C ALA A 611 10.25 -18.22 -5.60
N ALA A 612 10.65 -18.39 -4.33
CA ALA A 612 10.35 -19.58 -3.56
C ALA A 612 9.14 -19.44 -2.65
N VAL A 613 8.81 -18.26 -2.11
CA VAL A 613 7.72 -18.09 -1.11
C VAL A 613 6.64 -17.08 -1.54
N GLY A 614 6.82 -16.42 -2.68
CA GLY A 614 6.02 -15.27 -3.08
C GLY A 614 6.40 -13.99 -2.31
N PRO A 615 5.72 -12.86 -2.58
CA PRO A 615 5.99 -11.55 -1.99
C PRO A 615 5.54 -11.50 -0.52
N VAL A 616 6.28 -12.18 0.37
CA VAL A 616 6.02 -12.17 1.81
C VAL A 616 6.41 -10.84 2.42
N GLY A 617 5.43 -10.16 3.01
CA GLY A 617 5.59 -8.83 3.60
C GLY A 617 6.21 -8.81 5.01
N PHE A 618 6.65 -7.62 5.43
CA PHE A 618 7.06 -7.24 6.81
C PHE A 618 8.34 -7.88 7.36
N ILE A 619 8.82 -9.01 6.84
CA ILE A 619 10.03 -9.67 7.37
C ILE A 619 11.25 -8.76 7.25
N GLY A 620 11.40 -8.11 6.08
CA GLY A 620 12.48 -7.14 5.82
C GLY A 620 12.39 -5.86 6.66
N LEU A 621 11.29 -5.63 7.37
CA LEU A 621 11.10 -4.50 8.28
C LEU A 621 11.31 -4.91 9.73
N MET A 622 10.64 -5.99 10.16
CA MET A 622 10.63 -6.46 11.54
C MET A 622 11.98 -7.05 11.96
N ALA A 623 12.56 -7.93 11.15
CA ALA A 623 13.75 -8.69 11.56
C ALA A 623 14.98 -7.80 11.80
N PRO A 624 15.30 -6.79 10.95
CA PRO A 624 16.36 -5.82 11.23
C PRO A 624 16.11 -5.01 12.51
N HIS A 625 14.86 -4.66 12.78
CA HIS A 625 14.48 -3.92 13.98
C HIS A 625 14.65 -4.78 15.23
N VAL A 626 14.16 -6.02 15.22
CA VAL A 626 14.35 -6.99 16.31
C VAL A 626 15.85 -7.23 16.54
N ALA A 627 16.64 -7.40 15.48
CA ALA A 627 18.10 -7.52 15.61
C ALA A 627 18.74 -6.30 16.29
N THR A 628 18.29 -5.09 15.96
CA THR A 628 18.76 -3.86 16.60
C THR A 628 18.33 -3.79 18.07
N MET A 629 17.10 -4.19 18.39
CA MET A 629 16.63 -4.31 19.78
C MET A 629 17.44 -5.33 20.59
N LEU A 630 17.94 -6.39 19.97
CA LEU A 630 18.82 -7.37 20.59
C LEU A 630 20.29 -6.90 20.73
N GLY A 631 20.55 -5.61 20.49
CA GLY A 631 21.85 -4.98 20.67
C GLY A 631 22.78 -5.05 19.46
N ALA A 632 22.28 -5.39 18.26
CA ALA A 632 23.11 -5.36 17.05
C ALA A 632 23.34 -3.92 16.56
N ARG A 633 24.55 -3.40 16.85
CA ARG A 633 24.96 -2.03 16.48
C ARG A 633 25.75 -1.94 15.17
N ARG A 634 26.67 -2.88 14.92
CA ARG A 634 27.46 -2.94 13.67
C ARG A 634 26.70 -3.71 12.59
N HIS A 635 26.82 -3.30 11.32
CA HIS A 635 26.11 -3.96 10.22
C HIS A 635 26.46 -5.45 10.12
N ARG A 636 27.73 -5.84 10.38
CA ARG A 636 28.12 -7.26 10.37
C ARG A 636 27.26 -8.09 11.33
N THR A 637 27.14 -7.65 12.58
CA THR A 637 26.32 -8.29 13.61
C THR A 637 24.82 -8.21 13.28
N ARG A 638 24.39 -7.06 12.74
CA ARG A 638 22.99 -6.83 12.37
C ARG A 638 22.53 -7.75 11.24
N LEU A 639 23.36 -7.98 10.23
CA LEU A 639 23.04 -8.87 9.10
C LEU A 639 22.80 -10.31 9.57
N TRP A 640 23.72 -10.87 10.35
CA TRP A 640 23.58 -12.22 10.90
C TRP A 640 22.37 -12.38 11.81
N LEU A 641 22.19 -11.43 12.73
CA LEU A 641 21.09 -11.50 13.70
C LEU A 641 19.73 -11.25 13.03
N ALA A 642 19.67 -10.34 12.05
CA ALA A 642 18.47 -10.13 11.25
C ALA A 642 18.14 -11.38 10.42
N ALA A 643 19.13 -12.03 9.80
CA ALA A 643 18.93 -13.29 9.09
C ALA A 643 18.28 -14.36 9.99
N ALA A 644 18.84 -14.55 11.19
CA ALA A 644 18.32 -15.51 12.15
C ALA A 644 16.91 -15.14 12.65
N CYS A 645 16.67 -13.87 12.99
CA CYS A 645 15.34 -13.38 13.35
C CYS A 645 14.34 -13.56 12.20
N GLY A 646 14.72 -13.26 10.97
CA GLY A 646 13.87 -13.39 9.79
C GLY A 646 13.48 -14.84 9.51
N ALA A 647 14.44 -15.75 9.60
CA ALA A 647 14.20 -17.18 9.52
C ALA A 647 13.19 -17.62 10.58
N LEU A 648 13.39 -17.26 11.85
CA LEU A 648 12.49 -17.62 12.93
C LEU A 648 11.09 -16.99 12.77
N ILE A 649 10.99 -15.72 12.38
CA ILE A 649 9.70 -15.04 12.19
C ILE A 649 8.88 -15.74 11.11
N LEU A 650 9.48 -16.04 9.96
CA LEU A 650 8.76 -16.73 8.88
C LEU A 650 8.50 -18.21 9.21
N GLY A 651 9.41 -18.87 9.92
CA GLY A 651 9.19 -20.24 10.44
C GLY A 651 8.02 -20.33 11.43
N VAL A 652 7.90 -19.35 12.35
CA VAL A 652 6.75 -19.26 13.27
C VAL A 652 5.47 -18.97 12.48
N ALA A 653 5.53 -18.08 11.49
CA ALA A 653 4.39 -17.79 10.63
C ALA A 653 3.94 -19.01 9.82
N ASP A 654 4.86 -19.83 9.31
CA ASP A 654 4.55 -21.11 8.64
C ASP A 654 3.86 -22.10 9.59
N LEU A 655 4.38 -22.22 10.80
CA LEU A 655 3.80 -23.09 11.82
C LEU A 655 2.38 -22.62 12.19
N ALA A 656 2.18 -21.32 12.38
CA ALA A 656 0.87 -20.75 12.66
C ALA A 656 -0.09 -20.91 11.48
N ALA A 657 0.38 -20.74 10.24
CA ALA A 657 -0.39 -20.85 9.00
C ALA A 657 -1.15 -22.18 8.88
N ARG A 658 -0.54 -23.27 9.35
CA ARG A 658 -1.10 -24.63 9.26
C ARG A 658 -1.78 -25.13 10.54
N THR A 659 -1.67 -24.40 11.66
CA THR A 659 -2.21 -24.85 12.96
C THR A 659 -3.38 -24.01 13.47
N VAL A 660 -3.41 -22.70 13.19
CA VAL A 660 -4.39 -21.78 13.80
C VAL A 660 -5.83 -22.03 13.31
N VAL A 661 -6.00 -22.39 12.03
CA VAL A 661 -7.33 -22.59 11.41
C VAL A 661 -7.45 -23.98 10.75
N ALA A 662 -6.71 -24.96 11.26
CA ALA A 662 -6.73 -26.33 10.74
C ALA A 662 -8.18 -26.87 10.68
N PRO A 663 -8.59 -27.58 9.60
CA PRO A 663 -7.77 -28.08 8.48
C PRO A 663 -7.53 -27.07 7.34
N ARG A 664 -8.09 -25.86 7.39
CA ARG A 664 -7.81 -24.82 6.38
C ARG A 664 -6.49 -24.12 6.70
N GLU A 665 -5.74 -23.77 5.67
CA GLU A 665 -4.47 -23.08 5.84
C GLU A 665 -4.58 -21.59 5.54
N VAL A 666 -3.93 -20.77 6.35
CA VAL A 666 -3.80 -19.34 6.11
C VAL A 666 -2.45 -19.07 5.42
N PRO A 667 -2.38 -18.24 4.36
CA PRO A 667 -1.10 -17.91 3.75
C PRO A 667 -0.14 -17.27 4.76
N ALA A 668 1.10 -17.77 4.83
CA ALA A 668 2.09 -17.29 5.79
C ALA A 668 2.35 -15.77 5.67
N GLY A 669 2.28 -15.19 4.46
CA GLY A 669 2.43 -13.74 4.25
C GLY A 669 1.29 -12.90 4.84
N VAL A 670 0.08 -13.46 4.92
CA VAL A 670 -1.03 -12.81 5.64
C VAL A 670 -0.71 -12.77 7.13
N LEU A 671 -0.22 -13.87 7.71
CA LEU A 671 0.13 -13.91 9.13
C LEU A 671 1.30 -13.00 9.48
N THR A 672 2.35 -12.92 8.65
CA THR A 672 3.45 -11.98 8.90
C THR A 672 2.97 -10.53 8.86
N ALA A 673 2.02 -10.18 7.98
CA ALA A 673 1.42 -8.85 7.96
C ALA A 673 0.51 -8.57 9.17
N LEU A 674 -0.31 -9.54 9.57
CA LEU A 674 -1.19 -9.44 10.75
C LEU A 674 -0.42 -9.31 12.06
N ILE A 675 0.79 -9.86 12.15
CA ILE A 675 1.66 -9.72 13.32
C ILE A 675 2.53 -8.44 13.19
N GLY A 676 3.08 -8.20 12.00
CA GLY A 676 4.04 -7.14 11.75
C GLY A 676 3.47 -5.74 11.74
N ALA A 677 2.26 -5.54 11.21
CA ALA A 677 1.65 -4.23 11.19
C ALA A 677 1.29 -3.72 12.60
N PRO A 678 0.62 -4.49 13.48
CA PRO A 678 0.38 -4.05 14.86
C PRO A 678 1.67 -3.82 15.63
N TYR A 679 2.70 -4.64 15.40
CA TYR A 679 4.03 -4.45 16.00
C TYR A 679 4.65 -3.10 15.62
N LEU A 680 4.67 -2.76 14.32
CA LEU A 680 5.20 -1.48 13.85
C LEU A 680 4.35 -0.27 14.31
N LEU A 681 3.02 -0.38 14.28
CA LEU A 681 2.13 0.66 14.80
C LEU A 681 2.37 0.88 16.30
N GLY A 682 2.53 -0.20 17.07
CA GLY A 682 2.86 -0.13 18.50
C GLY A 682 4.18 0.58 18.77
N LEU A 683 5.21 0.30 17.96
CA LEU A 683 6.50 1.00 18.05
C LEU A 683 6.37 2.50 17.75
N LEU A 684 5.65 2.88 16.69
CA LEU A 684 5.39 4.28 16.36
C LEU A 684 4.68 5.03 17.49
N ILE A 685 3.70 4.38 18.15
CA ILE A 685 3.01 4.93 19.33
C ILE A 685 4.00 5.17 20.47
N LEU A 686 4.86 4.20 20.76
CA LEU A 686 5.82 4.28 21.86
C LEU A 686 6.85 5.39 21.62
N GLU A 687 7.37 5.50 20.40
CA GLU A 687 8.29 6.57 20.00
C GLU A 687 7.63 7.95 20.07
N GLY A 688 6.39 8.08 19.59
CA GLY A 688 5.60 9.31 19.70
C GLY A 688 5.39 9.74 21.16
N ARG A 689 5.13 8.80 22.07
CA ARG A 689 5.00 9.07 23.51
C ARG A 689 6.31 9.54 24.15
N ARG A 690 7.45 8.95 23.74
CA ARG A 690 8.78 9.35 24.24
C ARG A 690 9.15 10.77 23.80
N ALA A 691 8.94 11.10 22.53
CA ALA A 691 9.20 12.44 22.00
C ALA A 691 8.39 13.52 22.74
N ARG A 692 7.10 13.25 23.03
CA ARG A 692 6.25 14.16 23.80
C ARG A 692 6.68 14.33 25.27
N ARG A 693 7.30 13.31 25.87
CA ARG A 693 7.81 13.38 27.25
C ARG A 693 9.16 14.11 27.33
N ALA A 694 9.98 14.03 26.30
CA ALA A 694 11.28 14.71 26.26
C ALA A 694 11.18 16.21 25.91
N GLY A 695 10.07 16.63 25.28
CA GLY A 695 9.78 18.04 25.00
C GLY A 695 8.91 18.75 26.05
N ARG A 696 8.59 18.08 27.17
CA ARG A 696 8.03 18.69 28.39
C ARG A 696 9.14 18.74 29.42
#